data_AF-A0A1S4BTP7-F1
#
_entry.id   AF-A0A1S4BTP7-F1
#
_cell.length_a   1.000
_cell.length_b   1.000
_cell.length_c   1.000
_cell.angle_alpha   90.00
_cell.angle_beta   90.00
_cell.angle_gamma   90.00
#
_symmetry.space_group_name_H-M   'P 1'
#
loop_
_entity.id
_entity.type
_entity.pdbx_description
1 polymer ?
#
loop_
_entity_poly.entity_id
_entity_poly.type
_entity_poly.pdbx_seq_one_letter_code
_entity_poly.pdbx_strand_id
1 'polypeptide(L)'
;MSSKNLFSFLFLLVLPFSSCSDATAWIKSGFWHAGSEFPVPEIPSTLFTHIHFAFAHISTSTFELYISHSDEPYISTFSNTVKQKNPSVITLLSIWGGRDESPNFFAMTSQFSRRKYFITTSIKTARQYGFQGLDLHGVNPNTDANMTNMRSFIEEWRTAINSESKSSGTRRLILTMGAYYSPMLDSMSYPVDTIIRSFDWVHLKAYDYYLPTKENFTGPHAALYDPTSKLNTDYGIKEWIKSGLPANKIILGLAYHGYAWTLVNPKRNTVRLPARGLAITPDGSMSYRYIKQYMKSYGVTPVYNSTFVVNYVTIGSFWIGYDDVEAIRTKVSYAKDKGLLGFAAFQIPSDDVDWELSKAAQDEEEDQSSSDRRLLAILLPTLTLTILLLSTIVCILKKKTIRSEGIGELNERAIGRNLKVFSLDQIKAATDNFSIKNKLGEGGYGPVYKGRLSDGQEIAVKRLSACSKQGIEEFQNEVTLASKLQHVNVLQLQGFCIERDEKILVYEYMPNKSLDFYLYDPVQSLQLDWETRVRIIEGVTQGLLYLQEYSAFTVIHRDLKPSNILLDDEMKPKISDFGIAKLFQKDEKEANTGRIVGTYGCVPPEYIKRGVYSRKYDVYSFGVLLLQILGGKKNSSEYGIENDLNLLEYAYELWGKGNGVDFLDLSLQDDSRIG
;
A
#
# COMPACT_ATOMS: atom_id res chain seq x y z
N MET A 1 29.75 -47.02 13.77
CA MET A 1 29.70 -47.06 12.29
C MET A 1 28.39 -46.43 11.84
N SER A 2 28.47 -45.41 10.97
CA SER A 2 27.49 -44.88 9.97
C SER A 2 26.00 -44.71 10.37
N SER A 3 25.24 -43.66 10.07
CA SER A 3 25.31 -42.52 9.14
C SER A 3 24.39 -41.42 9.69
N LYS A 4 24.84 -40.16 9.86
CA LYS A 4 24.72 -39.02 8.92
C LYS A 4 23.28 -38.60 8.53
N ASN A 5 23.03 -37.31 8.83
CA ASN A 5 22.14 -36.34 8.17
C ASN A 5 20.71 -36.16 8.69
N LEU A 6 20.54 -35.25 9.65
CA LEU A 6 19.51 -34.19 9.54
C LEU A 6 19.88 -32.95 10.39
N PHE A 7 20.93 -32.24 9.98
CA PHE A 7 21.23 -30.87 10.43
C PHE A 7 21.45 -30.01 9.20
N SER A 8 20.47 -29.17 8.85
CA SER A 8 20.56 -27.94 8.05
C SER A 8 19.24 -27.68 7.35
N PHE A 9 18.50 -26.66 7.80
CA PHE A 9 18.20 -25.45 7.04
C PHE A 9 17.21 -24.61 7.85
N LEU A 10 17.71 -23.97 8.90
CA LEU A 10 17.10 -22.77 9.45
C LEU A 10 18.20 -21.71 9.55
N PHE A 11 18.77 -21.35 8.40
CA PHE A 11 19.49 -20.10 8.31
C PHE A 11 18.44 -19.00 8.29
N LEU A 12 18.33 -18.29 9.41
CA LEU A 12 17.87 -16.92 9.46
C LEU A 12 18.52 -16.16 8.30
N LEU A 13 17.75 -15.91 7.25
CA LEU A 13 17.94 -14.72 6.42
C LEU A 13 17.60 -13.53 7.32
N VAL A 14 18.55 -13.17 8.19
CA VAL A 14 18.86 -11.77 8.40
C VAL A 14 19.22 -11.27 7.02
N LEU A 15 18.23 -10.72 6.31
CA LEU A 15 18.52 -9.82 5.22
C LEU A 15 19.51 -8.81 5.81
N PRO A 16 20.69 -8.61 5.21
CA PRO A 16 21.33 -7.35 5.44
C PRO A 16 20.27 -6.30 5.10
N PHE A 17 20.25 -5.18 5.81
CA PHE A 17 19.92 -3.94 5.14
C PHE A 17 20.94 -3.78 4.00
N SER A 18 20.79 -4.55 2.93
CA SER A 18 21.14 -4.13 1.61
C SER A 18 20.25 -2.91 1.44
N SER A 19 20.84 -1.74 1.63
CA SER A 19 20.35 -0.50 1.06
C SER A 19 19.61 -0.87 -0.21
N CYS A 20 18.30 -0.60 -0.22
CA CYS A 20 17.49 -0.61 -1.43
C CYS A 20 18.41 -0.18 -2.56
N SER A 21 18.77 -1.08 -3.48
CA SER A 21 19.64 -0.70 -4.58
C SER A 21 18.92 0.47 -5.24
N ASP A 22 19.53 1.65 -5.21
CA ASP A 22 19.00 2.89 -5.75
C ASP A 22 18.41 2.60 -7.12
N ALA A 23 17.09 2.35 -7.18
CA ALA A 23 16.34 2.59 -8.38
C ALA A 23 16.44 4.10 -8.52
N THR A 24 17.43 4.56 -9.28
CA THR A 24 17.63 5.98 -9.55
C THR A 24 16.29 6.52 -10.04
N ALA A 25 15.66 7.37 -9.24
CA ALA A 25 14.38 7.97 -9.59
C ALA A 25 14.49 8.60 -10.99
N TRP A 26 13.45 8.43 -11.80
CA TRP A 26 13.40 8.91 -13.18
C TRP A 26 13.79 10.39 -13.23
N ILE A 27 14.83 10.73 -14.00
CA ILE A 27 15.38 12.08 -14.00
C ILE A 27 14.48 13.00 -14.82
N LYS A 28 13.89 13.97 -14.14
CA LYS A 28 13.20 15.13 -14.73
C LYS A 28 14.15 16.32 -14.65
N SER A 29 14.84 16.60 -15.73
CA SER A 29 15.78 17.72 -15.81
C SER A 29 15.20 18.89 -16.59
N GLY A 30 15.63 20.10 -16.29
CA GLY A 30 15.28 21.28 -17.07
C GLY A 30 16.35 22.37 -16.97
N PHE A 31 16.47 23.15 -18.04
CA PHE A 31 17.44 24.23 -18.15
C PHE A 31 16.78 25.59 -17.88
N TRP A 32 17.49 26.44 -17.15
CA TRP A 32 17.18 27.85 -16.99
C TRP A 32 18.42 28.68 -17.29
N HIS A 33 18.28 29.77 -18.03
CA HIS A 33 19.39 30.69 -18.30
C HIS A 33 19.04 32.15 -17.99
N ALA A 34 20.03 32.93 -17.56
CA ALA A 34 19.85 34.32 -17.15
C ALA A 34 19.31 35.21 -18.27
N GLY A 35 19.72 34.95 -19.51
CA GLY A 35 19.22 35.67 -20.69
C GLY A 35 17.75 35.40 -21.05
N SER A 36 17.04 34.51 -20.34
CA SER A 36 15.59 34.33 -20.52
C SER A 36 14.78 35.47 -19.92
N GLU A 37 15.39 36.28 -19.05
CA GLU A 37 14.74 37.31 -18.24
C GLU A 37 13.59 36.78 -17.37
N PHE A 38 13.46 35.46 -17.23
CA PHE A 38 12.40 34.82 -16.47
C PHE A 38 12.79 34.71 -14.99
N PRO A 39 11.96 35.19 -14.05
CA PRO A 39 12.32 35.22 -12.63
C PRO A 39 12.63 33.83 -12.06
N VAL A 40 13.81 33.65 -11.46
CA VAL A 40 14.20 32.39 -10.79
C VAL A 40 13.17 31.92 -9.75
N PRO A 41 12.56 32.81 -8.91
CA PRO A 41 11.53 32.40 -7.96
C PRO A 41 10.26 31.83 -8.61
N GLU A 42 10.01 32.10 -9.89
CA GLU A 42 8.83 31.61 -10.60
C GLU A 42 9.01 30.20 -11.17
N ILE A 43 10.24 29.67 -11.22
CA ILE A 43 10.53 28.32 -11.71
C ILE A 43 9.66 27.30 -10.93
N PRO A 44 8.94 26.40 -11.60
CA PRO A 44 8.10 25.39 -10.95
C PRO A 44 8.96 24.19 -10.54
N SER A 45 9.89 24.39 -9.60
CA SER A 45 10.92 23.38 -9.26
C SER A 45 10.36 22.06 -8.72
N THR A 46 9.09 22.01 -8.32
CA THR A 46 8.38 20.78 -7.94
C THR A 46 8.15 19.82 -9.10
N LEU A 47 8.15 20.30 -10.34
CA LEU A 47 8.01 19.48 -11.56
C LEU A 47 9.33 18.81 -11.98
N PHE A 48 10.45 19.18 -11.33
CA PHE A 48 11.79 18.75 -11.72
C PHE A 48 12.54 18.09 -10.54
N THR A 49 13.36 17.11 -10.89
CA THR A 49 14.33 16.48 -9.97
C THR A 49 15.68 17.19 -10.03
N HIS A 50 16.04 17.69 -11.22
CA HIS A 50 17.30 18.34 -11.51
C HIS A 50 17.06 19.63 -12.28
N ILE A 51 17.74 20.72 -11.92
CA ILE A 51 17.65 21.99 -12.63
C ILE A 51 19.06 22.51 -12.94
N HIS A 52 19.29 22.82 -14.20
CA HIS A 52 20.57 23.32 -14.69
C HIS A 52 20.52 24.85 -14.78
N PHE A 53 21.47 25.51 -14.13
CA PHE A 53 21.80 26.91 -14.41
C PHE A 53 22.69 26.95 -15.64
N ALA A 54 22.19 27.54 -16.72
CA ALA A 54 22.86 27.67 -18.01
C ALA A 54 23.19 29.16 -18.28
N PHE A 55 24.36 29.55 -18.74
CA PHE A 55 25.60 28.78 -18.76
C PHE A 55 26.70 29.58 -18.07
N ALA A 56 27.61 28.88 -17.41
CA ALA A 56 28.96 29.38 -17.22
C ALA A 56 29.75 29.19 -18.53
N HIS A 57 30.83 29.94 -18.69
CA HIS A 57 31.64 29.98 -19.90
C HIS A 57 33.10 29.63 -19.60
N ILE A 58 33.89 29.48 -20.67
CA ILE A 58 35.34 29.29 -20.58
C ILE A 58 36.00 30.60 -20.99
N SER A 59 36.78 31.19 -20.08
CA SER A 59 37.55 32.41 -20.35
C SER A 59 38.54 32.19 -21.49
N THR A 60 38.58 33.11 -22.45
CA THR A 60 39.49 33.05 -23.60
C THR A 60 40.93 33.38 -23.25
N SER A 61 41.15 34.11 -22.15
CA SER A 61 42.49 34.56 -21.71
C SER A 61 43.07 33.65 -20.64
N THR A 62 42.26 33.27 -19.64
CA THR A 62 42.72 32.50 -18.48
C THR A 62 42.40 31.01 -18.58
N PHE A 63 41.49 30.61 -19.48
CA PHE A 63 40.94 29.25 -19.58
C PHE A 63 40.29 28.76 -18.27
N GLU A 64 39.85 29.68 -17.42
CA GLU A 64 39.07 29.40 -16.22
C GLU A 64 37.58 29.33 -16.54
N LEU A 65 36.81 28.74 -15.61
CA LEU A 65 35.37 28.91 -15.59
C LEU A 65 35.03 30.37 -15.31
N TYR A 66 34.29 30.98 -16.22
CA TYR A 66 33.88 32.39 -16.19
C TYR A 66 32.36 32.48 -16.06
N ILE A 67 31.90 33.33 -15.16
CA ILE A 67 30.49 33.70 -15.01
C ILE A 67 30.38 35.17 -15.44
N SER A 68 29.43 35.47 -16.32
CA SER A 68 29.20 36.85 -16.75
C SER A 68 28.77 37.70 -15.56
N HIS A 69 29.21 38.95 -15.51
CA HIS A 69 28.79 39.87 -14.44
C HIS A 69 27.27 40.07 -14.42
N SER A 70 26.60 39.95 -15.58
CA SER A 70 25.14 39.97 -15.70
C SER A 70 24.44 38.81 -14.99
N ASP A 71 25.14 37.69 -14.82
CA ASP A 71 24.58 36.44 -14.34
C ASP A 71 24.80 36.26 -12.83
N GLU A 72 25.72 37.04 -12.26
CA GLU A 72 26.12 37.02 -10.84
C GLU A 72 24.92 37.16 -9.86
N PRO A 73 23.95 38.08 -10.08
CA PRO A 73 22.80 38.19 -9.19
C PRO A 73 21.93 36.93 -9.16
N TYR A 74 21.87 36.21 -10.28
CA TYR A 74 21.04 35.02 -10.42
C TYR A 74 21.77 33.79 -9.87
N ILE A 75 23.02 33.55 -10.27
CA ILE A 75 23.77 32.35 -9.88
C ILE A 75 24.03 32.29 -8.37
N SER A 76 24.26 33.45 -7.73
CA SER A 76 24.53 33.55 -6.29
C SER A 76 23.38 33.08 -5.42
N THR A 77 22.14 33.19 -5.92
CA THR A 77 20.93 32.85 -5.18
C THR A 77 20.18 31.66 -5.78
N PHE A 78 20.58 31.16 -6.96
CA PHE A 78 19.82 30.20 -7.76
C PHE A 78 19.45 28.94 -6.98
N SER A 79 20.46 28.23 -6.45
CA SER A 79 20.27 26.97 -5.75
C SER A 79 19.35 27.10 -4.54
N ASN A 80 19.50 28.18 -3.77
CA ASN A 80 18.66 28.44 -2.61
C ASN A 80 17.23 28.77 -3.02
N THR A 81 17.06 29.59 -4.06
CA THR A 81 15.75 30.05 -4.55
C THR A 81 14.91 28.89 -5.08
N VAL A 82 15.46 28.04 -5.95
CA VAL A 82 14.69 26.91 -6.50
C VAL A 82 14.34 25.87 -5.42
N LYS A 83 15.18 25.74 -4.39
CA LYS A 83 14.94 24.84 -3.25
C LYS A 83 13.87 25.32 -2.28
N GLN A 84 13.48 26.60 -2.31
CA GLN A 84 12.36 27.09 -1.49
C GLN A 84 11.05 26.38 -1.84
N LYS A 85 10.81 26.09 -3.12
CA LYS A 85 9.63 25.36 -3.59
C LYS A 85 9.80 23.84 -3.59
N ASN A 86 11.03 23.35 -3.82
CA ASN A 86 11.34 21.92 -3.81
C ASN A 86 12.69 21.67 -3.10
N PRO A 87 12.70 21.41 -1.79
CA PRO A 87 13.94 21.20 -1.03
C PRO A 87 14.80 20.03 -1.52
N SER A 88 14.20 19.07 -2.23
CA SER A 88 14.86 17.88 -2.76
C SER A 88 15.47 18.09 -4.16
N VAL A 89 15.21 19.21 -4.83
CA VAL A 89 15.73 19.47 -6.17
C VAL A 89 17.26 19.58 -6.15
N ILE A 90 17.90 18.97 -7.15
CA ILE A 90 19.34 18.98 -7.34
C ILE A 90 19.68 20.05 -8.38
N THR A 91 20.63 20.94 -8.08
CA THR A 91 21.06 21.97 -9.03
C THR A 91 22.42 21.66 -9.63
N LEU A 92 22.54 21.89 -10.94
CA LEU A 92 23.79 21.73 -11.69
C LEU A 92 24.20 23.06 -12.33
N LEU A 93 25.51 23.32 -12.35
CA LEU A 93 26.07 24.41 -13.13
C LEU A 93 26.43 23.87 -14.52
N SER A 94 25.73 24.34 -15.55
CA SER A 94 26.00 23.97 -16.94
C SER A 94 27.04 24.91 -17.54
N ILE A 95 28.02 24.33 -18.22
CA ILE A 95 29.16 25.02 -18.79
C ILE A 95 29.10 24.91 -20.30
N TRP A 96 29.07 26.06 -20.95
CA TRP A 96 29.06 26.16 -22.40
C TRP A 96 30.46 25.98 -22.97
N GLY A 97 30.64 24.91 -23.75
CA GLY A 97 31.87 24.61 -24.48
C GLY A 97 31.98 25.28 -25.86
N GLY A 98 30.89 25.82 -26.41
CA GLY A 98 30.83 26.39 -27.78
C GLY A 98 30.41 25.36 -28.83
N ARG A 99 29.68 25.78 -29.90
CA ARG A 99 29.08 24.90 -30.95
C ARG A 99 30.12 24.28 -31.91
N ASP A 100 29.82 24.25 -33.21
CA ASP A 100 30.49 23.50 -34.30
C ASP A 100 32.01 23.78 -34.42
N GLU A 101 32.46 24.92 -33.88
CA GLU A 101 33.84 25.16 -33.54
C GLU A 101 33.86 25.54 -32.05
N SER A 102 34.36 24.65 -31.19
CA SER A 102 34.56 24.90 -29.74
C SER A 102 36.00 25.38 -29.46
N PRO A 103 36.52 26.48 -30.07
CA PRO A 103 37.96 26.79 -30.05
C PRO A 103 38.46 27.01 -28.63
N ASN A 104 37.64 27.59 -27.75
CA ASN A 104 38.03 27.85 -26.37
C ASN A 104 38.11 26.56 -25.55
N PHE A 105 37.15 25.65 -25.72
CA PHE A 105 37.20 24.35 -25.06
C PHE A 105 38.41 23.54 -25.52
N PHE A 106 38.68 23.49 -26.83
CA PHE A 106 39.83 22.74 -27.34
C PHE A 106 41.17 23.41 -27.05
N ALA A 107 41.23 24.75 -27.02
CA ALA A 107 42.40 25.49 -26.53
C ALA A 107 42.67 25.24 -25.04
N MET A 108 41.62 25.14 -24.22
CA MET A 108 41.73 24.76 -22.80
C MET A 108 42.18 23.30 -22.65
N THR A 109 41.60 22.37 -23.42
CA THR A 109 41.92 20.94 -23.27
C THR A 109 43.27 20.52 -23.86
N SER A 110 43.83 21.31 -24.77
CA SER A 110 45.13 21.03 -25.42
C SER A 110 46.36 20.98 -24.51
N GLN A 111 46.30 21.55 -23.30
CA GLN A 111 47.43 21.57 -22.37
C GLN A 111 47.02 21.08 -20.98
N PHE A 112 47.84 20.20 -20.39
CA PHE A 112 47.57 19.63 -19.06
C PHE A 112 47.41 20.70 -17.97
N SER A 113 48.25 21.74 -17.98
CA SER A 113 48.17 22.84 -17.00
C SER A 113 46.84 23.56 -17.06
N ARG A 114 46.34 23.85 -18.28
CA ARG A 114 45.04 24.50 -18.52
C ARG A 114 43.88 23.60 -18.08
N ARG A 115 43.90 22.31 -18.45
CA ARG A 115 42.91 21.32 -17.99
C ARG A 115 42.81 21.26 -16.48
N LYS A 116 43.94 21.04 -15.81
CA LYS A 116 44.01 20.97 -14.34
C LYS A 116 43.44 22.22 -13.69
N TYR A 117 43.78 23.38 -14.24
CA TYR A 117 43.36 24.66 -13.69
C TYR A 117 41.85 24.91 -13.88
N PHE A 118 41.31 24.65 -15.07
CA PHE A 118 39.87 24.69 -15.33
C PHE A 118 39.09 23.70 -14.44
N ILE A 119 39.56 22.46 -14.34
CA ILE A 119 38.94 21.41 -13.51
C ILE A 119 38.88 21.88 -12.05
N THR A 120 39.99 22.42 -11.53
CA THR A 120 40.05 22.87 -10.13
C THR A 120 39.11 24.05 -9.90
N THR A 121 39.09 25.04 -10.79
CA THR A 121 38.23 26.22 -10.65
C THR A 121 36.75 25.87 -10.82
N SER A 122 36.38 25.02 -11.78
CA SER A 122 34.98 24.59 -11.97
C SER A 122 34.40 23.89 -10.73
N ILE A 123 35.17 23.00 -10.09
CA ILE A 123 34.76 22.32 -8.85
C ILE A 123 34.60 23.33 -7.72
N LYS A 124 35.60 24.23 -7.54
CA LYS A 124 35.54 25.27 -6.51
C LYS A 124 34.31 26.17 -6.69
N THR A 125 34.04 26.59 -7.92
CA THR A 125 32.91 27.46 -8.24
C THR A 125 31.57 26.76 -8.01
N ALA A 126 31.42 25.50 -8.43
CA ALA A 126 30.19 24.74 -8.15
C ALA A 126 29.91 24.66 -6.65
N ARG A 127 30.93 24.39 -5.83
CA ARG A 127 30.79 24.37 -4.36
C ARG A 127 30.46 25.74 -3.79
N GLN A 128 31.14 26.79 -4.25
CA GLN A 128 30.94 28.17 -3.80
C GLN A 128 29.49 28.63 -3.99
N TYR A 129 28.86 28.31 -5.13
CA TYR A 129 27.47 28.65 -5.42
C TYR A 129 26.45 27.57 -5.02
N GLY A 130 26.89 26.56 -4.26
CA GLY A 130 26.00 25.54 -3.69
C GLY A 130 25.39 24.57 -4.71
N PHE A 131 25.98 24.42 -5.89
CA PHE A 131 25.57 23.42 -6.88
C PHE A 131 25.99 22.00 -6.44
N GLN A 132 25.16 21.02 -6.77
CA GLN A 132 25.41 19.59 -6.51
C GLN A 132 26.04 18.88 -7.71
N GLY A 133 26.15 19.55 -8.86
CA GLY A 133 26.79 18.97 -10.03
C GLY A 133 27.28 19.99 -11.05
N LEU A 134 28.01 19.46 -12.01
CA LEU A 134 28.57 20.15 -13.16
C LEU A 134 28.04 19.47 -14.43
N ASP A 135 27.77 20.28 -15.45
CA ASP A 135 27.31 19.83 -16.75
C ASP A 135 28.18 20.45 -17.84
N LEU A 136 28.63 19.64 -18.80
CA LEU A 136 29.35 20.11 -19.98
C LEU A 136 28.42 20.13 -21.18
N HIS A 137 28.17 21.30 -21.76
CA HIS A 137 27.21 21.47 -22.82
C HIS A 137 27.82 22.07 -24.10
N GLY A 138 27.40 21.55 -25.25
CA GLY A 138 27.71 22.12 -26.56
C GLY A 138 29.00 21.64 -27.23
N VAL A 139 29.81 20.76 -26.60
CA VAL A 139 31.10 20.32 -27.16
C VAL A 139 30.93 19.24 -28.24
N ASN A 140 31.49 19.50 -29.42
CA ASN A 140 31.52 18.58 -30.56
C ASN A 140 32.97 18.33 -31.01
N PRO A 141 33.49 17.09 -30.96
CA PRO A 141 34.83 16.79 -31.47
C PRO A 141 34.86 16.84 -33.00
N ASN A 142 35.82 17.59 -33.56
CA ASN A 142 35.96 17.76 -35.02
C ASN A 142 37.32 17.31 -35.59
N THR A 143 38.30 16.94 -34.74
CA THR A 143 39.60 16.38 -35.15
C THR A 143 40.06 15.29 -34.17
N ASP A 144 40.95 14.39 -34.59
CA ASP A 144 41.51 13.33 -33.72
C ASP A 144 42.27 13.90 -32.52
N ALA A 145 42.96 15.03 -32.71
CA ALA A 145 43.63 15.75 -31.64
C ALA A 145 42.60 16.26 -30.60
N ASN A 146 41.50 16.85 -31.06
CA ASN A 146 40.42 17.33 -30.22
C ASN A 146 39.74 16.19 -29.46
N MET A 147 39.55 15.03 -30.10
CA MET A 147 39.03 13.83 -29.44
C MET A 147 39.98 13.33 -28.33
N THR A 148 41.28 13.29 -28.60
CA THR A 148 42.30 12.87 -27.62
C THR A 148 42.38 13.80 -26.42
N ASN A 149 42.33 15.12 -26.68
CA ASN A 149 42.31 16.14 -25.63
C ASN A 149 41.03 16.06 -24.79
N MET A 150 39.88 15.81 -25.42
CA MET A 150 38.60 15.62 -24.74
C MET A 150 38.62 14.38 -23.84
N ARG A 151 39.18 13.25 -24.29
CA ARG A 151 39.34 12.03 -23.46
C ARG A 151 40.14 12.33 -22.20
N SER A 152 41.32 12.94 -22.36
CA SER A 152 42.20 13.30 -21.24
C SER A 152 41.49 14.22 -20.25
N PHE A 153 40.81 15.25 -20.75
CA PHE A 153 40.06 16.19 -19.93
C PHE A 153 38.95 15.52 -19.10
N ILE A 154 38.12 14.68 -19.73
CA ILE A 154 37.00 14.03 -19.06
C ILE A 154 37.48 13.09 -17.94
N GLU A 155 38.54 12.31 -18.19
CA GLU A 155 39.11 11.38 -17.21
C GLU A 155 39.76 12.12 -16.02
N GLU A 156 40.51 13.18 -16.31
CA GLU A 156 41.07 14.06 -15.29
C GLU A 156 39.98 14.74 -14.45
N TRP A 157 38.88 15.18 -15.07
CA TRP A 157 37.79 15.87 -14.38
C TRP A 157 37.04 14.95 -13.42
N ARG A 158 36.70 13.72 -13.85
CA ARG A 158 36.11 12.71 -12.96
C ARG A 158 37.06 12.36 -11.82
N THR A 159 38.34 12.19 -12.11
CA THR A 159 39.36 11.87 -11.10
C THR A 159 39.47 12.96 -10.04
N ALA A 160 39.47 14.24 -10.46
CA ALA A 160 39.51 15.38 -9.57
C ALA A 160 38.24 15.49 -8.71
N ILE A 161 37.05 15.30 -9.28
CA ILE A 161 35.77 15.29 -8.54
C ILE A 161 35.76 14.18 -7.48
N ASN A 162 36.24 12.98 -7.83
CA ASN A 162 36.33 11.86 -6.89
C ASN A 162 37.32 12.15 -5.76
N SER A 163 38.44 12.77 -6.09
CA SER A 163 39.48 13.13 -5.11
C SER A 163 39.01 14.24 -4.17
N GLU A 164 38.33 15.26 -4.71
CA GLU A 164 37.75 16.35 -3.90
C GLU A 164 36.76 15.80 -2.88
N SER A 165 35.79 14.99 -3.31
CA SER A 165 34.79 14.37 -2.43
C SER A 165 35.42 13.52 -1.33
N LYS A 166 36.44 12.72 -1.65
CA LYS A 166 37.19 11.94 -0.65
C LYS A 166 37.92 12.82 0.35
N SER A 167 38.50 13.94 -0.10
CA SER A 167 39.28 14.84 0.74
C SER A 167 38.43 15.75 1.63
N SER A 168 37.27 16.19 1.14
CA SER A 168 36.37 17.12 1.86
C SER A 168 35.32 16.40 2.71
N GLY A 169 35.11 15.10 2.49
CA GLY A 169 34.03 14.34 3.14
C GLY A 169 32.63 14.70 2.63
N THR A 170 32.53 15.53 1.58
CA THR A 170 31.25 15.95 1.00
C THR A 170 30.79 14.99 -0.10
N ARG A 171 29.49 14.98 -0.39
CA ARG A 171 28.93 14.17 -1.48
C ARG A 171 29.56 14.57 -2.81
N ARG A 172 29.98 13.56 -3.59
CA ARG A 172 30.56 13.72 -4.92
C ARG A 172 29.65 14.58 -5.82
N LEU A 173 30.25 15.55 -6.53
CA LEU A 173 29.52 16.29 -7.56
C LEU A 173 29.04 15.33 -8.66
N ILE A 174 27.78 15.49 -9.04
CA ILE A 174 27.23 14.87 -10.25
C ILE A 174 27.94 15.50 -11.44
N LEU A 175 28.33 14.70 -12.42
CA LEU A 175 28.95 15.17 -13.66
C LEU A 175 28.13 14.66 -14.84
N THR A 176 27.64 15.57 -15.66
CA THR A 176 26.76 15.28 -16.80
C THR A 176 27.28 15.93 -18.08
N MET A 177 26.79 15.47 -19.23
CA MET A 177 27.17 16.02 -20.52
C MET A 177 25.95 16.16 -21.43
N GLY A 178 25.82 17.32 -22.06
CA GLY A 178 24.92 17.49 -23.20
C GLY A 178 25.62 17.15 -24.49
N ALA A 179 25.13 16.11 -25.16
CA ALA A 179 25.70 15.62 -26.42
C ALA A 179 24.77 15.88 -27.61
N TYR A 180 25.34 15.79 -28.81
CA TYR A 180 24.55 15.73 -30.03
C TYR A 180 23.63 14.50 -30.07
N TYR A 181 22.54 14.56 -30.83
CA TYR A 181 21.55 13.48 -30.86
C TYR A 181 22.14 12.14 -31.31
N SER A 182 23.20 12.16 -32.12
CA SER A 182 23.94 11.01 -32.61
C SER A 182 25.37 11.02 -32.07
N PRO A 183 25.96 9.84 -31.75
CA PRO A 183 27.36 9.75 -31.34
C PRO A 183 28.32 10.02 -32.50
N MET A 184 27.84 9.98 -33.75
CA MET A 184 28.60 10.28 -34.96
C MET A 184 28.28 11.70 -35.44
N LEU A 185 29.34 12.49 -35.67
CA LEU A 185 29.34 13.81 -36.27
C LEU A 185 30.25 13.78 -37.49
N ASP A 186 29.68 13.79 -38.69
CA ASP A 186 30.39 13.59 -39.94
C ASP A 186 31.26 12.31 -39.92
N SER A 187 32.59 12.44 -39.96
CA SER A 187 33.55 11.32 -39.87
C SER A 187 34.06 11.04 -38.45
N MET A 188 33.62 11.82 -37.46
CA MET A 188 34.10 11.76 -36.08
C MET A 188 33.04 11.13 -35.17
N SER A 189 33.49 10.50 -34.08
CA SER A 189 32.59 9.98 -33.05
C SER A 189 33.02 10.41 -31.65
N TYR A 190 32.04 10.60 -30.77
CA TYR A 190 32.31 10.83 -29.35
C TYR A 190 33.10 9.67 -28.74
N PRO A 191 33.95 9.93 -27.72
CA PRO A 191 34.66 8.88 -26.99
C PRO A 191 33.72 8.16 -26.01
N VAL A 192 32.83 7.31 -26.52
CA VAL A 192 31.73 6.68 -25.76
C VAL A 192 32.24 5.90 -24.55
N ASP A 193 33.33 5.14 -24.67
CA ASP A 193 33.91 4.40 -23.55
C ASP A 193 34.35 5.30 -22.39
N THR A 194 34.97 6.44 -22.70
CA THR A 194 35.37 7.44 -21.70
C THR A 194 34.15 8.09 -21.08
N ILE A 195 33.11 8.38 -21.88
CA ILE A 195 31.85 8.95 -21.41
C ILE A 195 31.17 8.00 -20.40
N ILE A 196 31.09 6.70 -20.70
CA ILE A 196 30.48 5.69 -19.83
C ILE A 196 31.14 5.66 -18.45
N ARG A 197 32.48 5.74 -18.40
CA ARG A 197 33.23 5.68 -17.13
C ARG A 197 33.18 6.97 -16.34
N SER A 198 33.05 8.11 -17.03
CA SER A 198 33.28 9.42 -16.42
C SER A 198 32.02 10.22 -16.19
N PHE A 199 30.96 10.11 -16.98
CA PHE A 199 29.71 10.85 -16.74
C PHE A 199 28.69 9.99 -15.99
N ASP A 200 27.93 10.63 -15.11
CA ASP A 200 26.79 10.01 -14.43
C ASP A 200 25.70 9.67 -15.47
N TRP A 201 25.40 10.63 -16.37
CA TRP A 201 24.55 10.44 -17.54
C TRP A 201 24.86 11.46 -18.64
N VAL A 202 24.24 11.26 -19.80
CA VAL A 202 24.31 12.13 -20.97
C VAL A 202 22.90 12.52 -21.39
N HIS A 203 22.61 13.82 -21.52
CA HIS A 203 21.37 14.29 -22.16
C HIS A 203 21.61 14.58 -23.63
N LEU A 204 20.78 14.00 -24.48
CA LEU A 204 20.90 14.12 -25.92
C LEU A 204 20.08 15.32 -26.40
N LYS A 205 20.70 16.20 -27.17
CA LYS A 205 20.00 17.30 -27.86
C LYS A 205 19.17 16.75 -29.01
N ALA A 206 17.98 16.23 -28.69
CA ALA A 206 17.07 15.56 -29.61
C ALA A 206 16.13 16.54 -30.34
N TYR A 207 16.67 17.67 -30.76
CA TYR A 207 15.96 18.77 -31.41
C TYR A 207 16.94 19.64 -32.21
N ASP A 208 16.41 20.61 -32.95
CA ASP A 208 17.10 21.46 -33.92
C ASP A 208 17.62 20.70 -35.15
N TYR A 209 16.91 19.65 -35.56
CA TYR A 209 17.25 18.85 -36.75
C TYR A 209 17.12 19.63 -38.05
N TYR A 210 16.12 20.52 -38.12
CA TYR A 210 15.81 21.33 -39.28
C TYR A 210 15.61 22.77 -38.82
N LEU A 211 16.33 23.70 -39.44
CA LEU A 211 16.34 25.11 -39.04
C LEU A 211 16.04 26.02 -40.23
N PRO A 212 15.25 27.09 -40.07
CA PRO A 212 14.92 28.02 -41.15
C PRO A 212 16.13 28.84 -41.65
N THR A 213 17.21 28.88 -40.88
CA THR A 213 18.49 29.47 -41.27
C THR A 213 19.31 28.57 -42.21
N LYS A 214 19.03 27.27 -42.23
CA LYS A 214 19.78 26.26 -43.02
C LYS A 214 18.94 25.70 -44.16
N GLU A 215 17.64 25.57 -43.95
CA GLU A 215 16.74 24.82 -44.84
C GLU A 215 15.73 25.74 -45.54
N ASN A 216 15.50 25.46 -46.82
CA ASN A 216 14.49 26.12 -47.65
C ASN A 216 13.17 25.32 -47.72
N PHE A 217 12.89 24.52 -46.69
CA PHE A 217 11.65 23.76 -46.54
C PHE A 217 11.24 23.65 -45.07
N THR A 218 9.94 23.47 -44.82
CA THR A 218 9.41 23.23 -43.47
C THR A 218 9.89 21.90 -42.92
N GLY A 219 10.47 21.87 -41.72
CA GLY A 219 11.09 20.67 -41.18
C GLY A 219 10.60 20.31 -39.76
N PRO A 220 10.50 19.02 -39.42
CA PRO A 220 10.15 18.58 -38.08
C PRO A 220 11.38 18.68 -37.16
N HIS A 221 11.63 19.87 -36.61
CA HIS A 221 12.90 20.19 -35.91
C HIS A 221 13.20 19.30 -34.69
N ALA A 222 12.19 18.64 -34.10
CA ALA A 222 12.34 17.73 -32.98
C ALA A 222 11.74 16.33 -33.25
N ALA A 223 11.74 15.87 -34.51
CA ALA A 223 11.12 14.59 -34.90
C ALA A 223 11.55 13.40 -34.01
N LEU A 224 10.57 12.68 -33.42
CA LEU A 224 10.85 11.42 -32.73
C LEU A 224 11.24 10.34 -33.76
N TYR A 225 10.48 10.27 -34.84
CA TYR A 225 10.68 9.36 -35.96
C TYR A 225 10.76 10.15 -37.27
N ASP A 226 11.54 9.66 -38.23
CA ASP A 226 11.50 10.15 -39.60
C ASP A 226 11.77 8.98 -40.55
N PRO A 227 10.77 8.55 -41.37
CA PRO A 227 10.94 7.41 -42.27
C PRO A 227 11.88 7.70 -43.45
N THR A 228 12.22 8.96 -43.68
CA THR A 228 12.97 9.43 -44.85
C THR A 228 14.35 10.01 -44.51
N SER A 229 14.68 10.13 -43.22
CA SER A 229 15.90 10.79 -42.76
C SER A 229 16.42 10.16 -41.47
N LYS A 230 17.75 10.23 -41.28
CA LYS A 230 18.41 9.85 -40.02
C LYS A 230 18.37 10.97 -38.96
N LEU A 231 17.92 12.17 -39.34
CA LEU A 231 17.78 13.32 -38.44
C LEU A 231 16.51 13.18 -37.58
N ASN A 232 16.50 12.19 -36.69
CA ASN A 232 15.42 11.95 -35.74
C ASN A 232 15.94 11.32 -34.44
N THR A 233 15.13 11.44 -33.39
CA THR A 233 15.48 11.03 -32.03
C THR A 233 15.68 9.51 -31.89
N ASP A 234 14.79 8.69 -32.47
CA ASP A 234 14.87 7.23 -32.36
C ASP A 234 16.16 6.68 -33.00
N TYR A 235 16.53 7.19 -34.19
CA TYR A 235 17.79 6.85 -34.83
C TYR A 235 19.00 7.21 -33.94
N GLY A 236 19.02 8.44 -33.43
CA GLY A 236 20.13 8.92 -32.58
C GLY A 236 20.34 8.08 -31.32
N ILE A 237 19.25 7.77 -30.61
CA ILE A 237 19.27 6.94 -29.40
C ILE A 237 19.76 5.52 -29.72
N LYS A 238 19.28 4.93 -30.82
CA LYS A 238 19.75 3.61 -31.26
C LYS A 238 21.25 3.61 -31.57
N GLU A 239 21.78 4.65 -32.21
CA GLU A 239 23.21 4.73 -32.49
C GLU A 239 24.03 4.92 -31.20
N TRP A 240 23.59 5.74 -30.23
CA TRP A 240 24.27 5.84 -28.92
C TRP A 240 24.34 4.50 -28.18
N ILE A 241 23.22 3.76 -28.15
CA ILE A 241 23.15 2.43 -27.53
C ILE A 241 24.05 1.43 -28.26
N LYS A 242 24.01 1.44 -29.60
CA LYS A 242 24.85 0.60 -30.45
C LYS A 242 26.34 0.89 -30.27
N SER A 243 26.71 2.14 -30.01
CA SER A 243 28.08 2.53 -29.64
C SER A 243 28.47 2.17 -28.20
N GLY A 244 27.56 1.57 -27.43
CA GLY A 244 27.84 1.00 -26.10
C GLY A 244 27.30 1.81 -24.91
N LEU A 245 26.71 2.98 -25.12
CA LEU A 245 26.15 3.78 -24.02
C LEU A 245 24.87 3.11 -23.48
N PRO A 246 24.82 2.71 -22.19
CA PRO A 246 23.63 2.09 -21.64
C PRO A 246 22.42 3.02 -21.69
N ALA A 247 21.24 2.48 -22.00
CA ALA A 247 19.99 3.24 -22.04
C ALA A 247 19.73 4.01 -20.73
N ASN A 248 19.98 3.37 -19.57
CA ASN A 248 19.86 3.97 -18.24
C ASN A 248 20.94 5.02 -17.91
N LYS A 249 21.76 5.46 -18.88
CA LYS A 249 22.64 6.63 -18.80
C LYS A 249 22.26 7.72 -19.81
N ILE A 250 21.20 7.53 -20.57
CA ILE A 250 20.74 8.47 -21.61
C ILE A 250 19.54 9.23 -21.07
N ILE A 251 19.54 10.54 -21.22
CA ILE A 251 18.40 11.42 -20.96
C ILE A 251 17.92 12.00 -22.29
N LEU A 252 16.61 11.95 -22.54
CA LEU A 252 16.00 12.49 -23.75
C LEU A 252 15.83 14.01 -23.65
N GLY A 253 16.42 14.78 -24.57
CA GLY A 253 16.16 16.22 -24.66
C GLY A 253 14.76 16.52 -25.22
N LEU A 254 14.04 17.44 -24.60
CA LEU A 254 12.74 17.93 -25.05
C LEU A 254 12.83 19.42 -25.40
N ALA A 255 12.31 19.81 -26.56
CA ALA A 255 12.31 21.21 -27.01
C ALA A 255 11.04 21.91 -26.56
N TYR A 256 11.16 22.92 -25.71
CA TYR A 256 10.04 23.83 -25.36
C TYR A 256 10.02 25.06 -26.26
N HIS A 257 10.48 24.89 -27.48
CA HIS A 257 10.55 25.91 -28.51
C HIS A 257 10.25 25.26 -29.85
N GLY A 258 10.02 26.10 -30.85
CA GLY A 258 9.82 25.70 -32.23
C GLY A 258 10.49 26.68 -33.18
N TYR A 259 10.22 26.48 -34.46
CA TYR A 259 10.75 27.32 -35.52
C TYR A 259 9.67 27.72 -36.51
N ALA A 260 9.79 28.95 -37.02
CA ALA A 260 8.88 29.54 -37.99
C ALA A 260 9.55 29.68 -39.36
N TRP A 261 8.82 29.27 -40.39
CA TRP A 261 9.19 29.36 -41.80
C TRP A 261 8.17 30.18 -42.59
N THR A 262 8.63 30.91 -43.59
CA THR A 262 7.77 31.56 -44.57
C THR A 262 7.49 30.59 -45.72
N LEU A 263 6.26 30.12 -45.88
CA LEU A 263 5.86 29.20 -46.96
C LEU A 263 5.97 29.86 -48.33
N VAL A 264 6.40 29.08 -49.34
CA VAL A 264 6.31 29.53 -50.75
C VAL A 264 4.86 29.59 -51.22
N ASN A 265 4.04 28.62 -50.81
CA ASN A 265 2.61 28.56 -51.12
C ASN A 265 1.80 28.23 -49.85
N PRO A 266 1.09 29.19 -49.26
CA PRO A 266 0.30 28.98 -48.04
C PRO A 266 -0.79 27.90 -48.14
N LYS A 267 -1.26 27.57 -49.35
CA LYS A 267 -2.26 26.50 -49.56
C LYS A 267 -1.67 25.10 -49.39
N ARG A 268 -0.35 24.96 -49.38
CA ARG A 268 0.35 23.71 -49.09
C ARG A 268 1.19 23.95 -47.83
N ASN A 269 0.77 23.35 -46.72
CA ASN A 269 1.23 23.73 -45.39
C ASN A 269 1.57 22.52 -44.48
N THR A 270 1.88 21.37 -45.07
CA THR A 270 2.40 20.20 -44.36
C THR A 270 3.91 20.29 -44.14
N VAL A 271 4.44 19.35 -43.36
CA VAL A 271 5.89 19.11 -43.19
C VAL A 271 6.54 18.81 -44.56
N ARG A 272 7.81 19.20 -44.73
CA ARG A 272 8.66 19.04 -45.94
C ARG A 272 8.15 19.78 -47.19
N LEU A 273 7.56 20.95 -47.00
CA LEU A 273 7.14 21.80 -48.11
C LEU A 273 8.08 22.98 -48.36
N PRO A 274 8.21 23.43 -49.62
CA PRO A 274 9.07 24.57 -49.94
C PRO A 274 8.74 25.83 -49.13
N ALA A 275 9.79 26.41 -48.55
CA ALA A 275 9.75 27.62 -47.75
C ALA A 275 10.83 28.59 -48.26
N ARG A 276 10.59 29.89 -48.05
CA ARG A 276 11.56 30.97 -48.33
C ARG A 276 12.59 31.15 -47.21
N GLY A 277 12.50 30.33 -46.15
CA GLY A 277 13.36 30.41 -44.96
C GLY A 277 12.67 31.12 -43.80
N LEU A 278 13.44 31.93 -43.06
CA LEU A 278 13.09 32.64 -41.82
C LEU A 278 11.70 33.29 -41.81
N ALA A 279 11.05 33.24 -40.63
CA ALA A 279 9.82 33.97 -40.34
C ALA A 279 9.76 34.38 -38.86
N ILE A 280 8.97 35.43 -38.58
CA ILE A 280 8.59 35.92 -37.25
C ILE A 280 9.75 36.49 -36.42
N THR A 281 10.78 35.71 -36.10
CA THR A 281 11.96 36.13 -35.33
C THR A 281 13.24 36.09 -36.17
N PRO A 282 14.33 36.77 -35.77
CA PRO A 282 15.55 36.89 -36.57
C PRO A 282 16.21 35.55 -36.97
N ASP A 283 16.08 34.52 -36.14
CA ASP A 283 16.58 33.16 -36.42
C ASP A 283 15.45 32.14 -36.62
N GLY A 284 14.21 32.62 -36.63
CA GLY A 284 12.99 31.82 -36.74
C GLY A 284 12.62 31.07 -35.46
N SER A 285 13.42 31.10 -34.39
CA SER A 285 13.09 30.41 -33.15
C SER A 285 11.93 31.09 -32.40
N MET A 286 11.06 30.29 -31.79
CA MET A 286 9.96 30.78 -30.97
C MET A 286 9.81 29.91 -29.73
N SER A 287 9.68 30.50 -28.54
CA SER A 287 9.32 29.74 -27.32
C SER A 287 7.91 29.17 -27.44
N TYR A 288 7.64 28.02 -26.82
CA TYR A 288 6.29 27.43 -26.78
C TYR A 288 5.26 28.44 -26.21
N ARG A 289 5.62 29.19 -25.17
CA ARG A 289 4.85 30.32 -24.64
C ARG A 289 4.45 31.32 -25.72
N TYR A 290 5.41 31.76 -26.53
CA TYR A 290 5.14 32.74 -27.59
C TYR A 290 4.28 32.12 -28.70
N ILE A 291 4.54 30.86 -29.07
CA ILE A 291 3.73 30.13 -30.05
C ILE A 291 2.27 30.05 -29.59
N LYS A 292 2.00 29.69 -28.33
CA LYS A 292 0.65 29.60 -27.76
C LYS A 292 -0.06 30.96 -27.75
N GLN A 293 0.64 32.02 -27.35
CA GLN A 293 0.09 33.38 -27.41
C GLN A 293 -0.23 33.82 -28.84
N TYR A 294 0.67 33.52 -29.78
CA TYR A 294 0.49 33.83 -31.19
C TYR A 294 -0.68 33.05 -31.78
N MET A 295 -0.81 31.75 -31.51
CA MET A 295 -1.97 30.97 -31.97
C MET A 295 -3.29 31.49 -31.42
N LYS A 296 -3.31 31.86 -30.13
CA LYS A 296 -4.50 32.40 -29.46
C LYS A 296 -4.96 33.71 -30.09
N SER A 297 -4.05 34.60 -30.51
CA SER A 297 -4.42 35.88 -31.13
C SER A 297 -5.04 35.72 -32.53
N TYR A 298 -4.74 34.63 -33.24
CA TYR A 298 -5.32 34.31 -34.55
C TYR A 298 -6.45 33.27 -34.50
N GLY A 299 -6.77 32.71 -33.33
CA GLY A 299 -7.85 31.73 -33.16
C GLY A 299 -7.63 30.42 -33.93
N VAL A 300 -6.37 30.00 -34.07
CA VAL A 300 -6.00 28.78 -34.82
C VAL A 300 -5.68 27.61 -33.90
N THR A 301 -5.99 26.40 -34.36
CA THR A 301 -5.65 25.15 -33.68
C THR A 301 -4.43 24.48 -34.34
N PRO A 302 -3.57 23.80 -33.58
CA PRO A 302 -2.42 23.12 -34.16
C PRO A 302 -2.82 21.80 -34.81
N VAL A 303 -1.96 21.33 -35.71
CA VAL A 303 -2.02 20.00 -36.31
C VAL A 303 -0.96 19.13 -35.65
N TYR A 304 -1.37 18.01 -35.07
CA TYR A 304 -0.47 16.96 -34.62
C TYR A 304 -0.11 16.04 -35.80
N ASN A 305 1.19 15.77 -35.97
CA ASN A 305 1.68 14.85 -36.98
C ASN A 305 2.25 13.60 -36.30
N SER A 306 1.50 12.50 -36.32
CA SER A 306 1.90 11.23 -35.69
C SER A 306 3.09 10.54 -36.36
N THR A 307 3.35 10.81 -37.65
CA THR A 307 4.50 10.24 -38.36
C THR A 307 5.83 10.75 -37.78
N PHE A 308 5.90 12.04 -37.45
CA PHE A 308 7.12 12.65 -36.90
C PHE A 308 7.05 12.87 -35.38
N VAL A 309 5.85 12.80 -34.79
CA VAL A 309 5.55 13.12 -33.38
C VAL A 309 5.96 14.55 -33.06
N VAL A 310 5.41 15.49 -33.83
CA VAL A 310 5.55 16.94 -33.65
C VAL A 310 4.24 17.62 -33.98
N ASN A 311 4.11 18.87 -33.57
CA ASN A 311 2.98 19.73 -33.89
C ASN A 311 3.42 20.81 -34.87
N TYR A 312 2.46 21.33 -35.63
CA TYR A 312 2.66 22.54 -36.38
C TYR A 312 1.38 23.34 -36.54
N VAL A 313 1.52 24.62 -36.85
CA VAL A 313 0.40 25.51 -37.17
C VAL A 313 0.75 26.38 -38.37
N THR A 314 -0.26 26.84 -39.10
CA THR A 314 -0.07 27.75 -40.23
C THR A 314 -0.96 28.97 -40.05
N ILE A 315 -0.36 30.16 -40.10
CA ILE A 315 -1.02 31.45 -39.95
C ILE A 315 -0.58 32.34 -41.10
N GLY A 316 -1.50 32.65 -42.03
CA GLY A 316 -1.16 33.33 -43.27
C GLY A 316 -0.12 32.54 -44.06
N SER A 317 1.05 33.14 -44.33
CA SER A 317 2.18 32.48 -44.98
C SER A 317 3.20 31.86 -44.03
N PHE A 318 2.97 31.89 -42.72
CA PHE A 318 3.92 31.38 -41.75
C PHE A 318 3.54 29.99 -41.31
N TRP A 319 4.52 29.09 -41.30
CA TRP A 319 4.42 27.74 -40.78
C TRP A 319 5.31 27.62 -39.56
N ILE A 320 4.76 27.17 -38.43
CA ILE A 320 5.48 27.07 -37.16
C ILE A 320 5.45 25.62 -36.71
N GLY A 321 6.62 24.97 -36.63
CA GLY A 321 6.76 23.59 -36.14
C GLY A 321 7.33 23.59 -34.73
N TYR A 322 6.74 22.80 -33.83
CA TYR A 322 7.07 22.76 -32.40
C TYR A 322 6.56 21.44 -31.75
N ASP A 323 6.87 21.21 -30.48
CA ASP A 323 6.25 20.14 -29.69
C ASP A 323 5.12 20.69 -28.81
N ASP A 324 3.92 20.16 -28.97
CA ASP A 324 2.79 20.42 -28.04
C ASP A 324 2.64 19.26 -27.05
N VAL A 325 1.66 19.36 -26.15
CA VAL A 325 1.39 18.40 -25.07
C VAL A 325 1.37 16.94 -25.55
N GLU A 326 0.71 16.64 -26.67
CA GLU A 326 0.62 15.27 -27.21
C GLU A 326 1.99 14.73 -27.67
N ALA A 327 2.81 15.56 -28.32
CA ALA A 327 4.15 15.19 -28.73
C ALA A 327 5.08 14.96 -27.52
N ILE A 328 4.99 15.82 -26.51
CA ILE A 328 5.76 15.68 -25.26
C ILE A 328 5.41 14.38 -24.54
N ARG A 329 4.12 14.06 -24.35
CA ARG A 329 3.67 12.79 -23.75
C ARG A 329 4.24 11.59 -24.50
N THR A 330 4.04 11.58 -25.83
CA THR A 330 4.53 10.50 -26.69
C THR A 330 6.05 10.29 -26.58
N LYS A 331 6.83 11.38 -26.49
CA LYS A 331 8.28 11.32 -26.34
C LYS A 331 8.72 10.83 -24.95
N VAL A 332 8.00 11.22 -23.90
CA VAL A 332 8.25 10.72 -22.54
C VAL A 332 7.90 9.23 -22.42
N SER A 333 6.76 8.79 -22.98
CA SER A 333 6.39 7.38 -23.14
C SER A 333 7.52 6.61 -23.82
N TYR A 334 7.98 7.12 -24.97
CA TYR A 334 9.08 6.53 -25.71
C TYR A 334 10.36 6.41 -24.87
N ALA A 335 10.73 7.44 -24.12
CA ALA A 335 11.92 7.40 -23.26
C ALA A 335 11.82 6.27 -22.22
N LYS A 336 10.65 6.10 -21.61
CA LYS A 336 10.39 5.04 -20.63
C LYS A 336 10.40 3.66 -21.26
N ASP A 337 9.75 3.49 -22.42
CA ASP A 337 9.72 2.24 -23.17
C ASP A 337 11.12 1.78 -23.60
N LYS A 338 12.02 2.73 -23.86
CA LYS A 338 13.43 2.45 -24.19
C LYS A 338 14.31 2.25 -22.95
N GLY A 339 13.77 2.36 -21.74
CA GLY A 339 14.54 2.27 -20.50
C GLY A 339 15.61 3.36 -20.37
N LEU A 340 15.32 4.56 -20.89
CA LEU A 340 16.19 5.72 -20.71
C LEU A 340 16.23 6.13 -19.21
N LEU A 341 17.11 7.06 -18.83
CA LEU A 341 17.20 7.52 -17.45
C LEU A 341 16.22 8.65 -17.11
N GLY A 342 15.70 9.35 -18.13
CA GLY A 342 14.95 10.58 -17.90
C GLY A 342 14.70 11.43 -19.14
N PHE A 343 14.23 12.65 -18.91
CA PHE A 343 14.18 13.72 -19.90
C PHE A 343 14.86 15.01 -19.42
N ALA A 344 15.22 15.89 -20.35
CA ALA A 344 15.75 17.22 -20.08
C ALA A 344 15.06 18.28 -20.95
N ALA A 345 14.31 19.18 -20.33
CA ALA A 345 13.58 20.25 -21.02
C ALA A 345 14.49 21.45 -21.34
N PHE A 346 14.56 21.82 -22.62
CA PHE A 346 15.26 23.03 -23.10
C PHE A 346 14.26 23.99 -23.76
N GLN A 347 13.80 25.02 -23.05
CA GLN A 347 14.15 25.37 -21.67
C GLN A 347 12.92 25.75 -20.86
N ILE A 348 13.03 25.66 -19.53
CA ILE A 348 11.89 25.79 -18.61
C ILE A 348 11.10 27.09 -18.87
N PRO A 349 11.71 28.29 -18.95
CA PRO A 349 10.97 29.52 -19.20
C PRO A 349 10.17 29.59 -20.50
N SER A 350 10.49 28.72 -21.45
CA SER A 350 9.81 28.68 -22.74
C SER A 350 8.48 27.93 -22.69
N ASP A 351 8.20 27.19 -21.61
CA ASP A 351 6.89 26.62 -21.34
C ASP A 351 5.84 27.73 -21.15
N ASP A 352 4.57 27.40 -21.32
CA ASP A 352 3.49 28.38 -21.24
C ASP A 352 3.22 28.83 -19.80
N VAL A 353 2.20 29.67 -19.59
CA VAL A 353 1.89 30.21 -18.27
C VAL A 353 1.38 29.14 -17.29
N ASP A 354 0.82 28.05 -17.83
CA ASP A 354 0.25 26.95 -17.07
C ASP A 354 1.21 25.77 -16.91
N TRP A 355 2.44 25.87 -17.44
CA TRP A 355 3.45 24.81 -17.43
C TRP A 355 2.95 23.52 -18.07
N GLU A 356 2.17 23.63 -19.14
CA GLU A 356 1.50 22.51 -19.80
C GLU A 356 2.48 21.42 -20.23
N LEU A 357 3.63 21.81 -20.82
CA LEU A 357 4.61 20.82 -21.30
C LEU A 357 5.30 20.11 -20.13
N SER A 358 5.68 20.86 -19.09
CA SER A 358 6.31 20.30 -17.89
C SER A 358 5.37 19.38 -17.11
N LYS A 359 4.09 19.73 -17.00
CA LYS A 359 3.05 18.87 -16.41
C LYS A 359 2.81 17.63 -17.26
N ALA A 360 2.67 17.80 -18.58
CA ALA A 360 2.49 16.68 -19.50
C ALA A 360 3.65 15.67 -19.44
N ALA A 361 4.89 16.15 -19.28
CA ALA A 361 6.05 15.31 -19.09
C ALA A 361 6.08 14.57 -17.73
N GLN A 362 5.35 15.08 -16.73
CA GLN A 362 5.17 14.45 -15.41
C GLN A 362 4.00 13.45 -15.39
N ASP A 363 2.85 13.78 -15.99
CA ASP A 363 1.60 13.01 -15.88
C ASP A 363 1.73 11.57 -16.39
N GLU A 364 2.61 11.32 -17.35
CA GLU A 364 2.97 9.98 -17.80
C GLU A 364 3.53 9.11 -16.66
N GLU A 365 4.20 9.69 -15.67
CA GLU A 365 4.63 8.96 -14.48
C GLU A 365 3.44 8.63 -13.60
N GLU A 366 2.41 9.47 -13.49
CA GLU A 366 1.19 9.09 -12.78
C GLU A 366 0.38 8.06 -13.56
N ASP A 367 0.35 8.09 -14.89
CA ASP A 367 -0.36 7.09 -15.68
C ASP A 367 0.40 5.76 -15.72
N GLN A 368 1.72 5.76 -15.79
CA GLN A 368 2.51 4.52 -15.76
C GLN A 368 2.74 4.02 -14.34
N SER A 369 2.88 4.88 -13.33
CA SER A 369 2.81 4.54 -11.89
C SER A 369 1.40 4.10 -11.51
N SER A 370 0.33 4.64 -12.10
CA SER A 370 -1.02 4.11 -11.90
C SER A 370 -1.21 2.82 -12.66
N SER A 371 -0.61 2.64 -13.84
CA SER A 371 -0.64 1.38 -14.58
C SER A 371 0.16 0.30 -13.88
N ASP A 372 1.31 0.64 -13.28
CA ASP A 372 2.20 -0.23 -12.52
C ASP A 372 1.67 -0.43 -11.11
N ARG A 373 0.98 0.55 -10.49
CA ARG A 373 0.21 0.35 -9.26
C ARG A 373 -1.08 -0.40 -9.53
N ARG A 374 -1.68 -0.33 -10.72
CA ARG A 374 -2.82 -1.17 -11.14
C ARG A 374 -2.33 -2.58 -11.50
N LEU A 375 -1.20 -2.72 -12.18
CA LEU A 375 -0.55 -3.99 -12.48
C LEU A 375 -0.02 -4.61 -11.21
N LEU A 376 0.58 -3.87 -10.27
CA LEU A 376 0.94 -4.36 -8.94
C LEU A 376 -0.32 -4.60 -8.09
N ALA A 377 -1.37 -3.77 -8.18
CA ALA A 377 -2.66 -4.03 -7.51
C ALA A 377 -3.51 -5.09 -8.22
N ILE A 378 -3.06 -5.68 -9.33
CA ILE A 378 -3.64 -6.86 -9.97
C ILE A 378 -2.70 -8.05 -9.76
N LEU A 379 -1.40 -7.91 -10.01
CA LEU A 379 -0.35 -8.91 -9.86
C LEU A 379 -0.04 -9.23 -8.40
N LEU A 380 -0.02 -8.29 -7.47
CA LEU A 380 0.13 -8.60 -6.04
C LEU A 380 -1.08 -9.37 -5.53
N PRO A 381 -2.35 -8.97 -5.76
CA PRO A 381 -3.48 -9.81 -5.38
C PRO A 381 -3.61 -11.08 -6.21
N THR A 382 -3.20 -11.16 -7.48
CA THR A 382 -3.26 -12.43 -8.25
C THR A 382 -2.09 -13.36 -7.94
N LEU A 383 -0.88 -12.86 -7.69
CA LEU A 383 0.26 -13.64 -7.21
C LEU A 383 0.03 -14.06 -5.76
N THR A 384 -0.49 -13.18 -4.91
CA THR A 384 -0.92 -13.59 -3.57
C THR A 384 -2.13 -14.51 -3.64
N LEU A 385 -3.11 -14.35 -4.53
CA LEU A 385 -4.24 -15.28 -4.68
C LEU A 385 -3.80 -16.61 -5.27
N THR A 386 -2.81 -16.67 -6.16
CA THR A 386 -2.26 -17.92 -6.71
C THR A 386 -1.36 -18.61 -5.70
N ILE A 387 -0.54 -17.89 -4.94
CA ILE A 387 0.20 -18.42 -3.79
C ILE A 387 -0.78 -18.82 -2.68
N LEU A 388 -1.87 -18.09 -2.46
CA LEU A 388 -2.94 -18.41 -1.52
C LEU A 388 -3.75 -19.61 -2.02
N LEU A 389 -3.97 -19.78 -3.32
CA LEU A 389 -4.63 -20.94 -3.95
C LEU A 389 -3.73 -22.17 -3.88
N LEU A 390 -2.45 -22.06 -4.23
CA LEU A 390 -1.47 -23.14 -4.10
C LEU A 390 -1.23 -23.51 -2.64
N SER A 391 -1.11 -22.53 -1.74
CA SER A 391 -0.99 -22.77 -0.31
C SER A 391 -2.29 -23.24 0.32
N THR A 392 -3.47 -22.83 -0.16
CA THR A 392 -4.76 -23.41 0.29
C THR A 392 -4.98 -24.79 -0.29
N ILE A 393 -4.54 -25.12 -1.50
CA ILE A 393 -4.58 -26.48 -2.03
C ILE A 393 -3.63 -27.37 -1.23
N VAL A 394 -2.40 -26.94 -0.99
CA VAL A 394 -1.43 -27.65 -0.12
C VAL A 394 -1.92 -27.73 1.32
N CYS A 395 -2.54 -26.67 1.86
CA CYS A 395 -3.17 -26.69 3.18
C CYS A 395 -4.45 -27.52 3.20
N ILE A 396 -5.25 -27.63 2.14
CA ILE A 396 -6.45 -28.48 2.08
C ILE A 396 -6.02 -29.94 2.01
N LEU A 397 -4.96 -30.26 1.25
CA LEU A 397 -4.38 -31.59 1.19
C LEU A 397 -3.72 -31.97 2.54
N LYS A 398 -2.93 -31.07 3.15
CA LYS A 398 -2.39 -31.28 4.51
C LYS A 398 -3.46 -31.30 5.60
N LYS A 399 -4.51 -30.47 5.50
CA LYS A 399 -5.61 -30.40 6.48
C LYS A 399 -6.57 -31.58 6.33
N LYS A 400 -6.71 -32.21 5.17
CA LYS A 400 -7.40 -33.51 5.05
C LYS A 400 -6.62 -34.61 5.78
N THR A 401 -5.29 -34.62 5.69
CA THR A 401 -4.44 -35.57 6.41
C THR A 401 -4.43 -35.31 7.92
N ILE A 402 -4.23 -34.05 8.36
CA ILE A 402 -4.21 -33.65 9.78
C ILE A 402 -5.60 -33.81 10.45
N ARG A 403 -6.70 -33.59 9.71
CA ARG A 403 -8.06 -33.76 10.24
C ARG A 403 -8.43 -35.25 10.39
N SER A 404 -7.85 -36.13 9.59
CA SER A 404 -7.92 -37.59 9.79
C SER A 404 -7.14 -38.03 11.03
N GLU A 405 -5.95 -37.46 11.26
CA GLU A 405 -5.12 -37.75 12.45
C GLU A 405 -5.73 -37.17 13.73
N GLY A 406 -6.27 -35.95 13.71
CA GLY A 406 -6.86 -35.28 14.88
C GLY A 406 -8.22 -35.85 15.33
N ILE A 407 -9.00 -36.45 14.42
CA ILE A 407 -10.21 -37.22 14.79
C ILE A 407 -9.82 -38.53 15.50
N GLY A 408 -8.71 -39.15 15.09
CA GLY A 408 -8.12 -40.31 15.78
C GLY A 408 -7.68 -39.98 17.21
N GLU A 409 -6.93 -38.89 17.42
CA GLU A 409 -6.49 -38.44 18.76
C GLU A 409 -7.65 -38.06 19.71
N LEU A 410 -8.74 -37.45 19.20
CA LEU A 410 -9.91 -37.11 20.01
C LEU A 410 -10.66 -38.35 20.50
N ASN A 411 -10.79 -39.37 19.64
CA ASN A 411 -11.39 -40.65 20.01
C ASN A 411 -10.55 -41.38 21.07
N GLU A 412 -9.22 -41.40 20.95
CA GLU A 412 -8.32 -42.00 21.96
C GLU A 412 -8.36 -41.26 23.31
N ARG A 413 -8.39 -39.91 23.32
CA ARG A 413 -8.47 -39.11 24.56
C ARG A 413 -9.85 -39.17 25.24
N ALA A 414 -10.93 -39.37 24.48
CA ALA A 414 -12.29 -39.49 25.01
C ALA A 414 -12.49 -40.80 25.79
N ILE A 415 -11.90 -41.90 25.31
CA ILE A 415 -11.92 -43.22 25.96
C ILE A 415 -11.26 -43.16 27.36
N GLY A 416 -10.26 -42.29 27.55
CA GLY A 416 -9.62 -42.07 28.85
C GLY A 416 -10.38 -41.19 29.86
N ARG A 417 -11.54 -40.60 29.50
CA ARG A 417 -12.27 -39.60 30.33
C ARG A 417 -13.74 -39.95 30.61
N ASN A 418 -14.13 -41.22 30.51
CA ASN A 418 -15.50 -41.72 30.74
C ASN A 418 -16.60 -41.14 29.82
N LEU A 419 -16.25 -40.50 28.70
CA LEU A 419 -17.23 -40.09 27.69
C LEU A 419 -17.54 -41.23 26.73
N LYS A 420 -18.83 -41.45 26.43
CA LYS A 420 -19.26 -42.42 25.41
C LYS A 420 -19.14 -41.80 24.02
N VAL A 421 -18.48 -42.51 23.10
CA VAL A 421 -18.54 -42.19 21.67
C VAL A 421 -19.73 -42.92 21.08
N PHE A 422 -20.77 -42.18 20.69
CA PHE A 422 -21.97 -42.73 20.06
C PHE A 422 -21.81 -42.75 18.54
N SER A 423 -22.36 -43.78 17.89
CA SER A 423 -22.49 -43.76 16.43
C SER A 423 -23.70 -42.92 16.00
N LEU A 424 -23.67 -42.40 14.77
CA LEU A 424 -24.80 -41.62 14.26
C LEU A 424 -26.08 -42.46 14.19
N ASP A 425 -25.96 -43.76 13.91
CA ASP A 425 -27.09 -44.68 13.87
C ASP A 425 -27.70 -44.89 15.26
N GLN A 426 -26.89 -44.96 16.32
CA GLN A 426 -27.38 -44.99 17.70
C GLN A 426 -28.15 -43.71 18.06
N ILE A 427 -27.62 -42.54 17.68
CA ILE A 427 -28.29 -41.26 17.93
C ILE A 427 -29.59 -41.14 17.14
N LYS A 428 -29.60 -41.57 15.88
CA LYS A 428 -30.82 -41.59 15.05
C LYS A 428 -31.86 -42.52 15.64
N ALA A 429 -31.48 -43.73 16.06
CA ALA A 429 -32.40 -44.66 16.71
C ALA A 429 -32.97 -44.04 18.00
N ALA A 430 -32.12 -43.41 18.82
CA ALA A 430 -32.53 -42.80 20.07
C ALA A 430 -33.48 -41.60 19.90
N THR A 431 -33.35 -40.84 18.82
CA THR A 431 -34.10 -39.60 18.57
C THR A 431 -35.27 -39.75 17.59
N ASP A 432 -35.57 -40.97 17.15
CA ASP A 432 -36.50 -41.23 16.04
C ASP A 432 -36.12 -40.43 14.78
N ASN A 433 -34.84 -40.57 14.38
CA ASN A 433 -34.21 -39.88 13.25
C ASN A 433 -34.36 -38.35 13.33
N PHE A 434 -34.09 -37.77 14.51
CA PHE A 434 -34.27 -36.34 14.79
C PHE A 434 -35.69 -35.85 14.49
N SER A 435 -36.70 -36.65 14.86
CA SER A 435 -38.11 -36.32 14.68
C SER A 435 -38.43 -34.97 15.30
N ILE A 436 -39.20 -34.15 14.58
CA ILE A 436 -39.62 -32.83 15.06
C ILE A 436 -40.45 -32.93 16.35
N LYS A 437 -41.12 -34.07 16.57
CA LYS A 437 -41.88 -34.37 17.80
C LYS A 437 -40.99 -34.47 19.03
N ASN A 438 -39.73 -34.83 18.84
CA ASN A 438 -38.74 -34.95 19.90
C ASN A 438 -37.92 -33.66 20.07
N LYS A 439 -38.18 -32.60 19.31
CA LYS A 439 -37.43 -31.35 19.41
C LYS A 439 -37.75 -30.64 20.73
N LEU A 440 -36.72 -30.39 21.53
CA LEU A 440 -36.81 -29.69 22.81
C LEU A 440 -36.68 -28.17 22.64
N GLY A 441 -35.88 -27.73 21.66
CA GLY A 441 -35.65 -26.32 21.37
C GLY A 441 -34.64 -26.14 20.23
N GLU A 442 -34.46 -24.90 19.80
CA GLU A 442 -33.43 -24.51 18.82
C GLU A 442 -32.94 -23.11 19.12
N GLY A 443 -31.62 -22.96 19.24
CA GLY A 443 -30.94 -21.67 19.40
C GLY A 443 -29.92 -21.44 18.30
N GLY A 444 -29.07 -20.42 18.45
CA GLY A 444 -28.02 -20.08 17.48
C GLY A 444 -27.02 -21.20 17.17
N TYR A 445 -26.98 -22.24 18.01
CA TYR A 445 -26.05 -23.37 17.92
C TYR A 445 -26.67 -24.62 17.29
N GLY A 446 -27.97 -24.61 16.98
CA GLY A 446 -28.69 -25.71 16.34
C GLY A 446 -29.78 -26.33 17.22
N PRO A 447 -30.52 -27.30 16.65
CA PRO A 447 -31.65 -27.94 17.34
C PRO A 447 -31.20 -28.97 18.39
N VAL A 448 -31.97 -29.04 19.48
CA VAL A 448 -31.81 -30.02 20.56
C VAL A 448 -33.00 -30.98 20.54
N TYR A 449 -32.74 -32.28 20.62
CA TYR A 449 -33.75 -33.34 20.59
C TYR A 449 -33.72 -34.16 21.87
N LYS A 450 -34.89 -34.58 22.35
CA LYS A 450 -35.03 -35.65 23.33
C LYS A 450 -34.72 -36.97 22.65
N GLY A 451 -33.91 -37.79 23.29
CA GLY A 451 -33.66 -39.16 22.86
C GLY A 451 -33.83 -40.14 24.00
N ARG A 452 -34.00 -41.41 23.65
CA ARG A 452 -33.97 -42.53 24.58
C ARG A 452 -33.00 -43.59 24.07
N LEU A 453 -31.95 -43.84 24.82
CA LEU A 453 -30.96 -44.87 24.50
C LEU A 453 -31.57 -46.27 24.65
N SER A 454 -30.91 -47.29 24.11
CA SER A 454 -31.38 -48.68 24.14
C SER A 454 -31.45 -49.29 25.55
N ASP A 455 -30.71 -48.72 26.50
CA ASP A 455 -30.77 -49.06 27.93
C ASP A 455 -31.92 -48.35 28.67
N GLY A 456 -32.72 -47.56 27.96
CA GLY A 456 -33.85 -46.81 28.49
C GLY A 456 -33.51 -45.42 29.01
N GLN A 457 -32.22 -45.04 29.06
CA GLN A 457 -31.77 -43.73 29.54
C GLN A 457 -32.27 -42.61 28.64
N GLU A 458 -32.89 -41.57 29.24
CA GLU A 458 -33.27 -40.36 28.52
C GLU A 458 -32.06 -39.42 28.36
N ILE A 459 -31.91 -38.86 27.16
CA ILE A 459 -30.79 -37.99 26.78
C ILE A 459 -31.27 -36.74 26.04
N ALA A 460 -30.47 -35.68 26.10
CA ALA A 460 -30.62 -34.50 25.27
C ALA A 460 -29.52 -34.48 24.20
N VAL A 461 -29.93 -34.43 22.94
CA VAL A 461 -29.05 -34.51 21.77
C VAL A 461 -28.98 -33.14 21.10
N LYS A 462 -27.88 -32.42 21.34
CA LYS A 462 -27.60 -31.11 20.70
C LYS A 462 -26.87 -31.36 19.39
N ARG A 463 -27.56 -31.14 18.27
CA ARG A 463 -27.00 -31.30 16.92
C ARG A 463 -26.50 -29.94 16.43
N LEU A 464 -25.19 -29.80 16.29
CA LEU A 464 -24.58 -28.53 15.90
C LEU A 464 -24.73 -28.29 14.40
N SER A 465 -25.00 -27.04 14.02
CA SER A 465 -25.22 -26.66 12.63
C SER A 465 -23.95 -26.78 11.78
N ALA A 466 -24.07 -27.29 10.55
CA ALA A 466 -22.94 -27.62 9.68
C ALA A 466 -22.19 -26.39 9.08
N CYS A 467 -22.76 -25.18 9.19
CA CYS A 467 -22.38 -24.04 8.34
C CYS A 467 -21.48 -22.96 9.00
N SER A 468 -20.85 -23.18 10.16
CA SER A 468 -19.94 -22.17 10.73
C SER A 468 -18.58 -22.74 11.15
N LYS A 469 -17.50 -22.00 10.86
CA LYS A 469 -16.14 -22.28 11.39
C LYS A 469 -16.12 -22.20 12.93
N GLN A 470 -17.04 -21.43 13.50
CA GLN A 470 -17.22 -21.23 14.94
C GLN A 470 -17.75 -22.50 15.65
N GLY A 471 -18.68 -23.24 15.03
CA GLY A 471 -19.28 -24.43 15.64
C GLY A 471 -18.30 -25.60 15.88
N ILE A 472 -17.15 -25.63 15.19
CA ILE A 472 -16.11 -26.65 15.42
C ILE A 472 -15.30 -26.33 16.69
N GLU A 473 -14.92 -25.06 16.88
CA GLU A 473 -14.18 -24.61 18.06
C GLU A 473 -15.05 -24.76 19.32
N GLU A 474 -16.33 -24.38 19.23
CA GLU A 474 -17.28 -24.52 20.33
C GLU A 474 -17.55 -25.98 20.68
N PHE A 475 -17.70 -26.86 19.68
CA PHE A 475 -17.82 -28.29 19.91
C PHE A 475 -16.60 -28.86 20.65
N GLN A 476 -15.39 -28.55 20.18
CA GLN A 476 -14.16 -29.01 20.84
C GLN A 476 -14.04 -28.46 22.26
N ASN A 477 -14.48 -27.23 22.48
CA ASN A 477 -14.49 -26.61 23.80
C ASN A 477 -15.49 -27.29 24.73
N GLU A 478 -16.73 -27.53 24.29
CA GLU A 478 -17.73 -28.28 25.07
C GLU A 478 -17.23 -29.69 25.41
N VAL A 479 -16.70 -30.45 24.43
CA VAL A 479 -16.14 -31.79 24.71
C VAL A 479 -14.96 -31.72 25.68
N THR A 480 -14.08 -30.72 25.57
CA THR A 480 -12.88 -30.61 26.42
C THR A 480 -13.19 -30.15 27.83
N LEU A 481 -14.16 -29.24 28.01
CA LEU A 481 -14.52 -28.65 29.30
C LEU A 481 -15.56 -29.49 30.00
N ALA A 482 -16.70 -29.78 29.37
CA ALA A 482 -17.78 -30.51 30.00
C ALA A 482 -17.37 -31.95 30.36
N SER A 483 -16.36 -32.53 29.69
CA SER A 483 -15.78 -33.82 30.12
C SER A 483 -14.97 -33.76 31.42
N LYS A 484 -14.46 -32.59 31.80
CA LYS A 484 -13.62 -32.39 32.98
C LYS A 484 -14.38 -31.83 34.17
N LEU A 485 -15.61 -31.38 33.95
CA LEU A 485 -16.43 -30.73 34.96
C LEU A 485 -17.48 -31.72 35.47
N GLN A 486 -17.48 -31.94 36.78
CA GLN A 486 -18.43 -32.83 37.46
C GLN A 486 -18.88 -32.15 38.74
N HIS A 487 -20.11 -31.65 38.72
CA HIS A 487 -20.72 -30.98 39.86
C HIS A 487 -22.24 -31.09 39.74
N VAL A 488 -22.95 -31.16 40.87
CA VAL A 488 -24.41 -31.31 40.91
C VAL A 488 -25.16 -30.15 40.23
N ASN A 489 -24.54 -28.97 40.16
CA ASN A 489 -25.08 -27.78 39.48
C ASN A 489 -24.40 -27.44 38.13
N VAL A 490 -23.75 -28.41 37.48
CA VAL A 490 -23.18 -28.28 36.12
C VAL A 490 -23.73 -29.41 35.26
N LEU A 491 -24.19 -29.08 34.05
CA LEU A 491 -24.81 -30.07 33.16
C LEU A 491 -23.79 -31.11 32.70
N GLN A 492 -24.10 -32.39 32.90
CA GLN A 492 -23.18 -33.47 32.59
C GLN A 492 -23.24 -33.85 31.10
N LEU A 493 -22.09 -33.74 30.42
CA LEU A 493 -21.89 -34.31 29.10
C LEU A 493 -21.66 -35.82 29.23
N GLN A 494 -22.53 -36.63 28.62
CA GLN A 494 -22.42 -38.09 28.65
C GLN A 494 -21.57 -38.64 27.51
N GLY A 495 -21.53 -37.92 26.38
CA GLY A 495 -20.79 -38.34 25.21
C GLY A 495 -20.99 -37.45 24.01
N PHE A 496 -20.46 -37.91 22.88
CA PHE A 496 -20.56 -37.19 21.62
C PHE A 496 -20.56 -38.14 20.43
N CYS A 497 -20.99 -37.65 19.27
CA CYS A 497 -20.90 -38.32 17.99
C CYS A 497 -20.19 -37.38 16.99
N ILE A 498 -19.13 -37.88 16.38
CA ILE A 498 -18.42 -37.25 15.25
C ILE A 498 -18.36 -38.27 14.13
N GLU A 499 -19.37 -38.26 13.27
CA GLU A 499 -19.42 -39.14 12.10
C GLU A 499 -19.82 -38.34 10.87
N ARG A 500 -19.12 -38.58 9.76
CA ARG A 500 -19.27 -37.83 8.51
C ARG A 500 -19.05 -36.33 8.78
N ASP A 501 -20.07 -35.51 8.60
CA ASP A 501 -20.05 -34.07 8.88
C ASP A 501 -20.84 -33.68 10.15
N GLU A 502 -21.50 -34.66 10.80
CA GLU A 502 -22.31 -34.45 12.00
C GLU A 502 -21.43 -34.29 13.24
N LYS A 503 -21.74 -33.27 14.04
CA LYS A 503 -21.15 -33.03 15.36
C LYS A 503 -22.28 -32.90 16.35
N ILE A 504 -22.35 -33.87 17.24
CA ILE A 504 -23.49 -34.06 18.13
C ILE A 504 -22.96 -34.23 19.55
N LEU A 505 -23.55 -33.48 20.47
CA LEU A 505 -23.28 -33.59 21.90
C LEU A 505 -24.47 -34.27 22.58
N VAL A 506 -24.17 -35.20 23.48
CA VAL A 506 -25.15 -35.98 24.22
C VAL A 506 -25.05 -35.64 25.69
N TYR A 507 -26.06 -34.94 26.19
CA TYR A 507 -26.20 -34.49 27.57
C TYR A 507 -27.23 -35.35 28.31
N GLU A 508 -27.18 -35.29 29.65
CA GLU A 508 -28.33 -35.70 30.45
C GLU A 508 -29.60 -34.92 30.09
N TYR A 509 -30.75 -35.58 30.15
CA TYR A 509 -32.03 -34.94 29.86
C TYR A 509 -32.53 -34.17 31.08
N MET A 510 -32.93 -32.91 30.86
CA MET A 510 -33.44 -32.01 31.88
C MET A 510 -34.95 -31.83 31.69
N PRO A 511 -35.81 -32.47 32.51
CA PRO A 511 -37.26 -32.51 32.27
C PRO A 511 -37.94 -31.15 32.46
N ASN A 512 -37.44 -30.32 33.36
CA ASN A 512 -37.97 -28.99 33.65
C ASN A 512 -37.28 -27.90 32.81
N LYS A 513 -36.76 -28.23 31.62
CA LYS A 513 -36.26 -27.26 30.62
C LYS A 513 -35.29 -26.22 31.21
N SER A 514 -35.29 -24.99 30.68
CA SER A 514 -34.43 -23.87 31.08
C SER A 514 -35.17 -22.87 31.95
N LEU A 515 -34.43 -22.11 32.77
CA LEU A 515 -35.00 -21.13 33.70
C LEU A 515 -35.78 -20.01 33.01
N ASP A 516 -35.37 -19.61 31.79
CA ASP A 516 -36.06 -18.60 31.00
C ASP A 516 -37.48 -19.03 30.59
N PHE A 517 -37.73 -20.33 30.44
CA PHE A 517 -39.07 -20.88 30.17
C PHE A 517 -40.05 -20.53 31.30
N TYR A 518 -39.55 -20.49 32.55
CA TYR A 518 -40.37 -20.15 33.71
C TYR A 518 -40.41 -18.64 33.95
N LEU A 519 -39.27 -17.96 33.89
CA LEU A 519 -39.20 -16.52 34.21
C LEU A 519 -40.03 -15.65 33.28
N TYR A 520 -40.19 -16.06 32.02
CA TYR A 520 -40.75 -15.21 30.98
C TYR A 520 -42.12 -15.64 30.45
N ASP A 521 -42.61 -16.78 30.92
CA ASP A 521 -43.98 -17.22 30.64
C ASP A 521 -44.87 -16.85 31.85
N PRO A 522 -45.93 -16.04 31.65
CA PRO A 522 -46.78 -15.59 32.76
C PRO A 522 -47.47 -16.70 33.55
N VAL A 523 -47.64 -17.89 32.96
CA VAL A 523 -48.27 -19.04 33.62
C VAL A 523 -47.22 -19.89 34.34
N GLN A 524 -46.07 -20.11 33.71
CA GLN A 524 -44.99 -20.89 34.33
C GLN A 524 -44.29 -20.13 35.46
N SER A 525 -44.25 -18.80 35.41
CA SER A 525 -43.61 -17.97 36.46
C SER A 525 -44.21 -18.18 37.84
N LEU A 526 -45.50 -18.54 37.91
CA LEU A 526 -46.21 -18.90 39.15
C LEU A 526 -45.63 -20.13 39.87
N GLN A 527 -44.85 -20.96 39.17
CA GLN A 527 -44.16 -22.11 39.77
C GLN A 527 -42.80 -21.74 40.38
N LEU A 528 -42.33 -20.51 40.17
CA LEU A 528 -41.13 -19.97 40.77
C LEU A 528 -41.49 -19.07 41.97
N ASP A 529 -41.90 -19.71 43.07
CA ASP A 529 -42.05 -19.01 44.34
C ASP A 529 -40.69 -18.52 44.88
N TRP A 530 -40.73 -17.70 45.93
CA TRP A 530 -39.52 -17.13 46.53
C TRP A 530 -38.50 -18.20 46.93
N GLU A 531 -38.97 -19.27 47.58
CA GLU A 531 -38.12 -20.38 48.04
C GLU A 531 -37.43 -21.10 46.88
N THR A 532 -38.16 -21.35 45.79
CA THR A 532 -37.60 -21.98 44.58
C THR A 532 -36.60 -21.07 43.89
N ARG A 533 -36.86 -19.76 43.80
CA ARG A 533 -35.89 -18.79 43.26
C ARG A 533 -34.62 -18.74 44.09
N VAL A 534 -34.72 -18.72 45.42
CA VAL A 534 -33.56 -18.77 46.32
C VAL A 534 -32.75 -20.05 46.12
N ARG A 535 -33.40 -21.23 46.09
CA ARG A 535 -32.72 -22.50 45.82
C ARG A 535 -32.01 -22.52 44.47
N ILE A 536 -32.61 -21.93 43.44
CA ILE A 536 -32.00 -21.79 42.11
C ILE A 536 -30.78 -20.85 42.18
N ILE A 537 -30.88 -19.72 42.86
CA ILE A 537 -29.76 -18.79 43.03
C ILE A 537 -28.60 -19.48 43.77
N GLU A 538 -28.89 -20.18 44.87
CA GLU A 538 -27.90 -20.93 45.63
C GLU A 538 -27.22 -22.00 44.77
N GLY A 539 -28.00 -22.80 44.03
CA GLY A 539 -27.43 -23.83 43.16
C GLY A 539 -26.56 -23.27 42.03
N VAL A 540 -26.98 -22.17 41.39
CA VAL A 540 -26.14 -21.49 40.38
C VAL A 540 -24.86 -20.95 41.02
N THR A 541 -24.96 -20.38 42.22
CA THR A 541 -23.79 -19.87 42.97
C THR A 541 -22.80 -20.99 43.26
N GLN A 542 -23.27 -22.16 43.72
CA GLN A 542 -22.42 -23.33 43.96
C GLN A 542 -21.77 -23.85 42.67
N GLY A 543 -22.54 -23.91 41.57
CA GLY A 543 -22.02 -24.26 40.25
C GLY A 543 -20.91 -23.31 39.80
N LEU A 544 -21.11 -21.99 39.93
CA LEU A 544 -20.13 -20.99 39.53
C LEU A 544 -18.88 -21.01 40.42
N LEU A 545 -19.04 -21.17 41.73
CA LEU A 545 -17.94 -21.31 42.68
C LEU A 545 -17.08 -22.54 42.36
N TYR A 546 -17.72 -23.66 42.03
CA TYR A 546 -17.03 -24.86 41.57
C TYR A 546 -16.19 -24.59 40.33
N LEU A 547 -16.76 -23.94 39.30
CA LEU A 547 -16.07 -23.63 38.05
C LEU A 547 -14.83 -22.76 38.28
N GLN A 548 -14.90 -21.79 39.20
CA GLN A 548 -13.84 -20.79 39.38
C GLN A 548 -12.74 -21.21 40.35
N GLU A 549 -13.07 -21.92 41.44
CA GLU A 549 -12.14 -22.23 42.53
C GLU A 549 -11.81 -23.72 42.68
N TYR A 550 -12.84 -24.58 42.64
CA TYR A 550 -12.71 -25.98 43.07
C TYR A 550 -12.45 -26.98 41.94
N SER A 551 -12.72 -26.62 40.68
CA SER A 551 -12.35 -27.47 39.55
C SER A 551 -10.83 -27.42 39.29
N ALA A 552 -10.33 -28.32 38.44
CA ALA A 552 -8.89 -28.46 38.17
C ALA A 552 -8.26 -27.20 37.54
N PHE A 553 -9.07 -26.38 36.88
CA PHE A 553 -8.69 -25.14 36.22
C PHE A 553 -9.73 -24.09 36.55
N THR A 554 -9.38 -22.81 36.57
CA THR A 554 -10.41 -21.78 36.64
C THR A 554 -11.13 -21.73 35.29
N VAL A 555 -12.44 -21.99 35.28
CA VAL A 555 -13.28 -21.89 34.09
C VAL A 555 -14.09 -20.60 34.13
N ILE A 556 -13.93 -19.76 33.11
CA ILE A 556 -14.76 -18.58 32.89
C ILE A 556 -15.80 -18.92 31.83
N HIS A 557 -17.08 -18.91 32.20
CA HIS A 557 -18.18 -19.37 31.34
C HIS A 557 -18.46 -18.40 30.19
N ARG A 558 -18.55 -17.10 30.50
CA ARG A 558 -18.81 -15.99 29.56
C ARG A 558 -20.16 -15.98 28.83
N ASP A 559 -21.10 -16.83 29.23
CA ASP A 559 -22.47 -16.81 28.69
C ASP A 559 -23.51 -17.19 29.75
N LEU A 560 -23.32 -16.70 30.97
CA LEU A 560 -24.24 -16.99 32.07
C LEU A 560 -25.52 -16.16 31.88
N LYS A 561 -26.66 -16.84 31.70
CA LYS A 561 -28.00 -16.26 31.46
C LYS A 561 -29.09 -17.29 31.74
N PRO A 562 -30.37 -16.88 31.92
CA PRO A 562 -31.47 -17.80 32.24
C PRO A 562 -31.63 -18.98 31.28
N SER A 563 -31.45 -18.79 29.97
CA SER A 563 -31.59 -19.88 28.99
C SER A 563 -30.48 -20.93 29.04
N ASN A 564 -29.38 -20.64 29.72
CA ASN A 564 -28.27 -21.57 29.95
C ASN A 564 -28.32 -22.23 31.34
N ILE A 565 -29.34 -21.94 32.15
CA ILE A 565 -29.60 -22.62 33.43
C ILE A 565 -30.73 -23.63 33.21
N LEU A 566 -30.40 -24.92 33.18
CA LEU A 566 -31.39 -26.00 33.04
C LEU A 566 -31.85 -26.52 34.40
N LEU A 567 -33.09 -26.98 34.49
CA LEU A 567 -33.71 -27.44 35.72
C LEU A 567 -33.98 -28.96 35.65
N ASP A 568 -33.50 -29.69 36.66
CA ASP A 568 -33.77 -31.12 36.79
C ASP A 568 -35.20 -31.37 37.32
N ASP A 569 -35.56 -32.63 37.52
CA ASP A 569 -36.86 -33.07 38.04
C ASP A 569 -37.21 -32.49 39.41
N GLU A 570 -36.22 -32.13 40.23
CA GLU A 570 -36.39 -31.50 41.55
C GLU A 570 -36.33 -29.96 41.50
N MET A 571 -36.35 -29.35 40.31
CA MET A 571 -36.17 -27.90 40.07
C MET A 571 -34.79 -27.37 40.49
N LYS A 572 -33.77 -28.23 40.57
CA LYS A 572 -32.40 -27.79 40.87
C LYS A 572 -31.69 -27.31 39.59
N PRO A 573 -30.90 -26.23 39.69
CA PRO A 573 -30.26 -25.64 38.52
C PRO A 573 -28.97 -26.37 38.13
N LYS A 574 -28.75 -26.48 36.84
CA LYS A 574 -27.48 -26.89 36.22
C LYS A 574 -27.04 -25.88 35.17
N ILE A 575 -25.82 -25.38 35.31
CA ILE A 575 -25.18 -24.48 34.34
C ILE A 575 -24.80 -25.28 33.09
N SER A 576 -25.16 -24.78 31.91
CA SER A 576 -24.96 -25.41 30.61
C SER A 576 -24.38 -24.46 29.57
N ASP A 577 -23.99 -25.00 28.42
CA ASP A 577 -23.44 -24.28 27.26
C ASP A 577 -22.04 -23.65 27.49
N PHE A 578 -21.03 -24.52 27.54
CA PHE A 578 -19.62 -24.14 27.69
C PHE A 578 -18.93 -23.82 26.36
N GLY A 579 -19.68 -23.64 25.26
CA GLY A 579 -19.11 -23.49 23.91
C GLY A 579 -18.10 -22.35 23.79
N ILE A 580 -18.33 -21.23 24.49
CA ILE A 580 -17.45 -20.06 24.47
C ILE A 580 -16.66 -19.83 25.77
N ALA A 581 -16.66 -20.82 26.68
CA ALA A 581 -15.95 -20.76 27.95
C ALA A 581 -14.42 -20.80 27.76
N LYS A 582 -13.67 -20.34 28.77
CA LYS A 582 -12.19 -20.27 28.72
C LYS A 582 -11.56 -20.86 29.98
N LEU A 583 -10.44 -21.56 29.78
CA LEU A 583 -9.61 -22.11 30.86
C LEU A 583 -8.52 -21.12 31.23
N PHE A 584 -8.31 -20.97 32.53
CA PHE A 584 -7.20 -20.27 33.14
C PHE A 584 -6.41 -21.24 34.02
N GLN A 585 -5.08 -21.07 34.05
CA GLN A 585 -4.28 -21.66 35.12
C GLN A 585 -4.64 -20.95 36.44
N LYS A 586 -4.57 -21.65 37.59
CA LYS A 586 -5.07 -21.11 38.87
C LYS A 586 -4.39 -19.80 39.30
N ASP A 587 -3.18 -19.53 38.81
CA ASP A 587 -2.40 -18.32 39.12
C ASP A 587 -2.69 -17.13 38.19
N GLU A 588 -3.40 -17.37 37.08
CA GLU A 588 -3.73 -16.33 36.09
C GLU A 588 -5.00 -15.57 36.51
N LYS A 589 -4.91 -14.24 36.57
CA LYS A 589 -6.01 -13.39 37.07
C LYS A 589 -6.91 -12.80 35.98
N GLU A 590 -6.38 -12.56 34.79
CA GLU A 590 -7.11 -11.97 33.66
C GLU A 590 -6.41 -12.28 32.32
N ALA A 591 -7.17 -12.26 31.22
CA ALA A 591 -6.65 -12.43 29.87
C ALA A 591 -7.35 -11.46 28.89
N ASN A 592 -6.70 -11.20 27.75
CA ASN A 592 -7.24 -10.34 26.70
C ASN A 592 -7.63 -11.18 25.47
N THR A 593 -8.71 -10.80 24.79
CA THR A 593 -9.07 -11.33 23.48
C THR A 593 -9.46 -10.21 22.52
N GLY A 594 -8.98 -10.32 21.27
CA GLY A 594 -9.38 -9.45 20.18
C GLY A 594 -10.78 -9.77 19.61
N ARG A 595 -11.48 -10.77 20.16
CA ARG A 595 -12.82 -11.17 19.72
C ARG A 595 -13.82 -11.10 20.88
N ILE A 596 -14.76 -10.17 20.79
CA ILE A 596 -15.85 -10.00 21.75
C ILE A 596 -16.96 -11.02 21.45
N VAL A 597 -17.31 -11.84 22.43
CA VAL A 597 -18.44 -12.78 22.39
C VAL A 597 -19.18 -12.81 23.72
N GLY A 598 -20.38 -13.38 23.74
CA GLY A 598 -21.27 -13.42 24.91
C GLY A 598 -22.62 -12.77 24.60
N THR A 599 -23.60 -12.97 25.48
CA THR A 599 -24.94 -12.44 25.29
C THR A 599 -25.02 -10.95 25.65
N TYR A 600 -25.55 -10.14 24.71
CA TYR A 600 -25.75 -8.71 24.90
C TYR A 600 -26.58 -8.43 26.16
N GLY A 601 -26.15 -7.44 26.96
CA GLY A 601 -26.74 -7.12 28.27
C GLY A 601 -26.19 -7.93 29.45
N CYS A 602 -25.59 -9.11 29.22
CA CYS A 602 -24.87 -9.87 30.25
C CYS A 602 -23.35 -9.65 30.21
N VAL A 603 -22.86 -8.93 29.20
CA VAL A 603 -21.43 -8.73 28.94
C VAL A 603 -20.93 -7.49 29.70
N PRO A 604 -19.86 -7.60 30.51
CA PRO A 604 -19.29 -6.47 31.24
C PRO A 604 -18.73 -5.38 30.31
N PRO A 605 -18.88 -4.09 30.65
CA PRO A 605 -18.42 -2.98 29.82
C PRO A 605 -16.89 -2.97 29.63
N GLU A 606 -16.11 -3.42 30.60
CA GLU A 606 -14.65 -3.52 30.50
C GLU A 606 -14.20 -4.56 29.46
N TYR A 607 -14.97 -5.64 29.30
CA TYR A 607 -14.71 -6.63 28.26
C TYR A 607 -15.00 -6.05 26.87
N ILE A 608 -16.11 -5.33 26.71
CA ILE A 608 -16.45 -4.65 25.44
C ILE A 608 -15.38 -3.62 25.08
N LYS A 609 -14.94 -2.82 26.06
CA LYS A 609 -13.99 -1.72 25.84
C LYS A 609 -12.55 -2.18 25.60
N ARG A 610 -12.11 -3.23 26.31
CA ARG A 610 -10.68 -3.60 26.37
C ARG A 610 -10.39 -5.04 25.96
N GLY A 611 -11.40 -5.86 25.71
CA GLY A 611 -11.25 -7.29 25.43
C GLY A 611 -10.82 -8.13 26.63
N VAL A 612 -10.81 -7.55 27.84
CA VAL A 612 -10.29 -8.19 29.06
C VAL A 612 -11.38 -9.02 29.73
N TYR A 613 -11.12 -10.30 29.97
CA TYR A 613 -12.01 -11.20 30.71
C TYR A 613 -11.25 -11.87 31.86
N SER A 614 -11.96 -12.11 32.96
CA SER A 614 -11.48 -12.71 34.20
C SER A 614 -12.66 -13.37 34.93
N ARG A 615 -12.42 -13.88 36.15
CA ARG A 615 -13.51 -14.31 37.08
C ARG A 615 -14.58 -13.24 37.25
N LYS A 616 -14.22 -11.96 37.16
CA LYS A 616 -15.16 -10.83 37.28
C LYS A 616 -16.18 -10.77 36.14
N TYR A 617 -15.89 -11.37 34.99
CA TYR A 617 -16.86 -11.45 33.90
C TYR A 617 -18.11 -12.19 34.36
N ASP A 618 -17.95 -13.43 34.85
CA ASP A 618 -19.11 -14.23 35.25
C ASP A 618 -19.76 -13.68 36.52
N VAL A 619 -19.01 -12.99 37.39
CA VAL A 619 -19.59 -12.29 38.56
C VAL A 619 -20.56 -11.19 38.10
N TYR A 620 -20.18 -10.40 37.10
CA TYR A 620 -21.08 -9.41 36.51
C TYR A 620 -22.29 -10.07 35.87
N SER A 621 -22.09 -11.09 35.01
CA SER A 621 -23.20 -11.81 34.37
C SER A 621 -24.12 -12.49 35.38
N PHE A 622 -23.59 -12.98 36.52
CA PHE A 622 -24.36 -13.50 37.63
C PHE A 622 -25.23 -12.43 38.30
N GLY A 623 -24.70 -11.22 38.50
CA GLY A 623 -25.49 -10.08 38.99
C GLY A 623 -26.66 -9.73 38.07
N VAL A 624 -26.45 -9.77 36.75
CA VAL A 624 -27.54 -9.61 35.77
C VAL A 624 -28.56 -10.74 35.89
N LEU A 625 -28.09 -11.99 35.97
CA LEU A 625 -28.95 -13.16 36.17
C LEU A 625 -29.80 -13.05 37.45
N LEU A 626 -29.25 -12.55 38.55
CA LEU A 626 -30.00 -12.32 39.80
C LEU A 626 -31.15 -11.33 39.58
N LEU A 627 -30.90 -10.22 38.89
CA LEU A 627 -31.95 -9.24 38.58
C LEU A 627 -33.05 -9.85 37.70
N GLN A 628 -32.68 -10.71 36.74
CA GLN A 628 -33.64 -11.42 35.91
C GLN A 628 -34.48 -12.42 36.72
N ILE A 629 -33.85 -13.13 37.68
CA ILE A 629 -34.55 -14.06 38.58
C ILE A 629 -35.46 -13.31 39.53
N LEU A 630 -35.07 -12.15 40.07
CA LEU A 630 -35.89 -11.42 41.02
C LEU A 630 -37.06 -10.69 40.34
N GLY A 631 -36.83 -10.09 39.18
CA GLY A 631 -37.83 -9.26 38.50
C GLY A 631 -38.72 -10.01 37.51
N GLY A 632 -38.34 -11.21 37.06
CA GLY A 632 -39.01 -11.91 35.95
C GLY A 632 -38.86 -11.18 34.61
N LYS A 633 -37.84 -10.32 34.48
CA LYS A 633 -37.65 -9.38 33.37
C LYS A 633 -36.55 -9.83 32.41
N LYS A 634 -36.74 -9.61 31.11
CA LYS A 634 -35.78 -9.90 30.02
C LYS A 634 -34.77 -8.76 29.85
N ASN A 635 -33.52 -9.09 29.52
CA ASN A 635 -32.50 -8.08 29.16
C ASN A 635 -32.78 -7.38 27.83
N SER A 636 -33.50 -8.04 26.92
CA SER A 636 -33.77 -7.54 25.56
C SER A 636 -35.03 -6.69 25.44
N SER A 637 -35.63 -6.30 26.57
CA SER A 637 -36.86 -5.50 26.62
C SER A 637 -36.57 -4.16 27.28
N GLU A 638 -37.39 -3.17 26.93
CA GLU A 638 -37.32 -1.82 27.47
C GLU A 638 -38.34 -1.66 28.60
N TYR A 639 -37.98 -0.87 29.62
CA TYR A 639 -38.74 -0.68 30.84
C TYR A 639 -38.80 0.80 31.23
N GLY A 640 -39.53 1.11 32.30
CA GLY A 640 -39.79 2.49 32.72
C GLY A 640 -41.09 3.03 32.14
N ILE A 641 -41.48 4.21 32.60
CA ILE A 641 -42.73 4.86 32.15
C ILE A 641 -42.65 5.22 30.66
N GLU A 642 -41.44 5.58 30.19
CA GLU A 642 -41.18 5.99 28.81
C GLU A 642 -40.71 4.82 27.91
N ASN A 643 -40.56 3.61 28.46
CA ASN A 643 -40.01 2.42 27.79
C ASN A 643 -38.65 2.67 27.11
N ASP A 644 -37.74 3.34 27.81
CA ASP A 644 -36.42 3.74 27.30
C ASP A 644 -35.26 3.14 28.11
N LEU A 645 -35.54 2.49 29.25
CA LEU A 645 -34.52 1.95 30.15
C LEU A 645 -34.26 0.47 29.88
N ASN A 646 -32.99 0.09 29.83
CA ASN A 646 -32.62 -1.33 29.87
C ASN A 646 -32.79 -1.90 31.30
N LEU A 647 -32.71 -3.23 31.45
CA LEU A 647 -32.95 -3.88 32.75
C LEU A 647 -32.10 -3.30 33.90
N LEU A 648 -30.84 -2.99 33.65
CA LEU A 648 -29.91 -2.52 34.69
C LEU A 648 -30.21 -1.07 35.07
N GLU A 649 -30.51 -0.23 34.08
CA GLU A 649 -30.93 1.16 34.30
C GLU A 649 -32.24 1.22 35.07
N TYR A 650 -33.21 0.38 34.71
CA TYR A 650 -34.50 0.30 35.38
C TYR A 650 -34.37 -0.17 36.84
N ALA A 651 -33.58 -1.22 37.09
CA ALA A 651 -33.29 -1.69 38.43
C ALA A 651 -32.60 -0.62 39.28
N TYR A 652 -31.62 0.09 38.71
CA TYR A 652 -30.91 1.17 39.39
C TYR A 652 -31.82 2.36 39.71
N GLU A 653 -32.70 2.73 38.79
CA GLU A 653 -33.66 3.83 38.99
C GLU A 653 -34.63 3.53 40.13
N LEU A 654 -35.26 2.35 40.13
CA LEU A 654 -36.19 1.95 41.19
C LEU A 654 -35.50 1.88 42.56
N TRP A 655 -34.30 1.32 42.60
CA TRP A 655 -33.51 1.28 43.83
C TRP A 655 -33.15 2.69 44.33
N GLY A 656 -32.69 3.57 43.44
CA GLY A 656 -32.31 4.95 43.79
C GLY A 656 -33.48 5.81 44.28
N LYS A 657 -34.71 5.48 43.87
CA LYS A 657 -35.95 6.12 44.32
C LYS A 657 -36.54 5.50 45.61
N GLY A 658 -35.92 4.45 46.15
CA GLY A 658 -36.41 3.74 47.33
C GLY A 658 -37.53 2.72 47.04
N ASN A 659 -37.83 2.46 45.77
CA ASN A 659 -38.93 1.62 45.30
C ASN A 659 -38.43 0.25 44.81
N GLY A 660 -37.44 -0.34 45.49
CA GLY A 660 -36.83 -1.61 45.07
C GLY A 660 -37.81 -2.79 45.01
N VAL A 661 -38.87 -2.77 45.81
CA VAL A 661 -39.93 -3.80 45.81
C VAL A 661 -40.70 -3.83 44.48
N ASP A 662 -40.86 -2.68 43.82
CA ASP A 662 -41.55 -2.57 42.53
C ASP A 662 -40.79 -3.27 41.40
N PHE A 663 -39.50 -3.55 41.60
CA PHE A 663 -38.71 -4.31 40.63
C PHE A 663 -39.05 -5.80 40.64
N LEU A 664 -39.53 -6.33 41.78
CA LEU A 664 -39.81 -7.75 41.95
C LEU A 664 -40.91 -8.22 41.01
N ASP A 665 -40.78 -9.48 40.60
CA ASP A 665 -41.80 -10.17 39.82
C ASP A 665 -43.16 -10.11 40.54
N LEU A 666 -44.22 -9.81 39.79
CA LEU A 666 -45.59 -9.70 40.34
C LEU A 666 -46.02 -10.99 41.06
N SER A 667 -45.52 -12.15 40.61
CA SER A 667 -45.77 -13.45 41.26
C SER A 667 -45.20 -13.58 42.67
N LEU A 668 -44.32 -12.66 43.10
CA LEU A 668 -43.68 -12.64 44.42
C LEU A 668 -44.32 -11.62 45.38
N GLN A 669 -45.19 -10.71 44.89
CA GLN A 669 -45.67 -9.57 45.68
C GLN A 669 -46.68 -9.94 46.79
N ASP A 670 -47.29 -11.13 46.74
CA ASP A 670 -48.21 -11.65 47.77
C ASP A 670 -47.52 -12.58 48.80
N ASP A 671 -46.20 -12.82 48.71
CA ASP A 671 -45.47 -13.67 49.66
C ASP A 671 -45.07 -12.87 50.92
N SER A 672 -45.76 -13.11 52.03
CA SER A 672 -45.58 -12.45 53.33
C SER A 672 -44.17 -12.49 53.96
N ARG A 673 -43.21 -13.14 53.29
CA ARG A 673 -41.80 -13.30 53.70
C ARG A 673 -40.85 -12.29 53.05
N ILE A 674 -41.33 -11.44 52.13
CA ILE A 674 -40.52 -10.46 51.38
C ILE A 674 -40.73 -9.04 51.94
N GLY A 675 -40.44 -8.87 53.24
CA GLY A 675 -40.51 -7.59 53.96
C GLY A 675 -39.23 -7.28 54.71
#